data_AF-A0A1I6VTY8-F1
#
_entry.id   AF-A0A1I6VTY8-F1
#
_cell.length_a   1.000
_cell.length_b   1.000
_cell.length_c   1.000
_cell.angle_alpha   90.00
_cell.angle_beta   90.00
_cell.angle_gamma   90.00
#
_symmetry.space_group_name_H-M   'P 1'
#
loop_
_entity.id
_entity.type
_entity.pdbx_description
1 polymer ?
#
loop_
_entity_poly.entity_id
_entity_poly.type
_entity_poly.pdbx_seq_one_letter_code
_entity_poly.pdbx_strand_id
1 'polypeptide(L)'
;MSFSKQTAAGDNICVIWIDDMIDIFTWRNAFGLTISTPNIDRFMSEGARFANAYATVPLCAPCRAELATGLSPFRTGLVDLNRFWRDVLPPTAGWQFDLRRAGFRTFTTGKVDSNYKPMPEEYARILFHEQPEAKDAGKRSNVKIYLDKGPGIAGINHPDDDGSQDGKFYDNMVAQNAIDYLGRADPKRRHLIQLGFKHPHYNLQCPDRFYQQYDVDKISWPTTAAPEDYFGPQEGMAVYEAAYIANGPWTPEKAGDQAWRQVVRAYFAAISHVDAEIGRFMDALRASELGQNTTVVLLSDNGFNLGTHDSFHKMSQWDSAAHVPLGIWNARMGEGCVIDLPVSLHNVPKTIMDLAGLPYRPNWTSGQSLLPLVDDSFGRYDASKSPVTSVFGTLSVRSSEPDLSRYRYFRYPNGEEHIYDLVADPGETTNIVADAPLDALRATMVDNALELGLDLRGFENPQRGVNAMMALDGSVVLAGGNADNDYWAYGANAEKITEDEDGGNDTLWYMAGPDDYVLHMPAYIENIRIATVVSRKEQNASEGKEITIVAHPDTPMNFETSERVAVNVQGSRGADVMIGAKYAGATFFGGAGDDLLIAKSGRGKDVHMFYGGAGNDTLYGGNGRDILDGGAGDDVIRGGEGRSKIYGGPGNDDIADGPGGSEIHTGPGRNIVRSAGGDDHIYVGSGHNTIEPGEGAVVFHVEYGGVTEINGWSDAYRLDLSAWRTSPELRITGNDRADIRLGVAIIRINGLVSEATLQTQITQG
;
A
#
# COMPACT_ATOMS: atom_id res chain seq x y z
N MET A 1 -11.84 -14.60 -37.20
CA MET A 1 -12.56 -13.30 -37.39
C MET A 1 -11.81 -12.44 -38.40
N SER A 2 -12.26 -11.22 -38.75
CA SER A 2 -11.39 -10.28 -39.50
C SER A 2 -10.27 -9.69 -38.64
N PHE A 3 -10.42 -9.80 -37.32
CA PHE A 3 -9.34 -9.70 -36.35
C PHE A 3 -8.55 -11.02 -36.30
N SER A 4 -7.24 -10.93 -36.47
CA SER A 4 -6.27 -12.03 -36.48
C SER A 4 -4.87 -11.51 -36.15
N LYS A 5 -3.92 -12.40 -35.84
CA LYS A 5 -2.52 -12.04 -35.58
C LYS A 5 -1.90 -11.19 -36.69
N GLN A 6 -2.17 -11.53 -37.95
CA GLN A 6 -1.64 -10.80 -39.10
C GLN A 6 -2.22 -9.37 -39.18
N THR A 7 -3.52 -9.23 -38.96
CA THR A 7 -4.18 -7.91 -39.03
C THR A 7 -3.85 -7.02 -37.84
N ALA A 8 -3.62 -7.59 -36.65
CA ALA A 8 -3.33 -6.84 -35.43
C ALA A 8 -1.86 -6.36 -35.34
N ALA A 9 -0.92 -7.02 -36.03
CA ALA A 9 0.50 -6.72 -35.92
C ALA A 9 0.88 -5.26 -36.26
N GLY A 10 0.08 -4.58 -37.08
CA GLY A 10 0.27 -3.17 -37.44
C GLY A 10 -0.63 -2.19 -36.69
N ASP A 11 -1.50 -2.67 -35.79
CA ASP A 11 -2.49 -1.84 -35.11
C ASP A 11 -1.88 -0.99 -33.99
N ASN A 12 -2.66 0.02 -33.60
CA ASN A 12 -2.51 0.74 -32.34
C ASN A 12 -3.02 -0.11 -31.17
N ILE A 13 -2.55 0.23 -29.97
CA ILE A 13 -2.95 -0.41 -28.73
C ILE A 13 -3.46 0.66 -27.79
N CYS A 14 -4.65 0.44 -27.23
CA CYS A 14 -5.22 1.25 -26.16
C CYS A 14 -5.43 0.36 -24.93
N VAL A 15 -5.05 0.85 -23.75
CA VAL A 15 -5.32 0.17 -22.48
C VAL A 15 -6.07 1.12 -21.55
N ILE A 16 -7.27 0.71 -21.15
CA ILE A 16 -8.12 1.41 -20.19
C ILE A 16 -7.99 0.70 -18.86
N TRP A 17 -7.54 1.44 -17.85
CA TRP A 17 -7.33 0.96 -16.48
C TRP A 17 -8.36 1.62 -15.58
N ILE A 18 -9.12 0.81 -14.84
CA ILE A 18 -10.14 1.28 -13.90
C ILE A 18 -9.72 0.89 -12.49
N ASP A 19 -9.79 1.83 -11.55
CA ASP A 19 -9.31 1.64 -10.18
C ASP A 19 -10.46 1.15 -9.26
N ASP A 20 -10.29 -0.02 -8.65
CA ASP A 20 -11.22 -0.60 -7.67
C ASP A 20 -12.62 -0.94 -8.21
N MET A 21 -12.79 -1.34 -9.48
CA MET A 21 -14.09 -1.73 -10.05
C MET A 21 -14.33 -3.23 -9.90
N ILE A 22 -15.35 -3.60 -9.13
CA ILE A 22 -15.89 -4.98 -9.07
C ILE A 22 -16.23 -5.51 -10.47
N ASP A 23 -16.24 -6.83 -10.66
CA ASP A 23 -16.87 -7.40 -11.87
C ASP A 23 -18.37 -7.07 -11.91
N ILE A 24 -18.68 -6.03 -12.69
CA ILE A 24 -20.04 -5.54 -12.82
C ILE A 24 -20.98 -6.58 -13.44
N PHE A 25 -20.49 -7.58 -14.17
CA PHE A 25 -21.37 -8.59 -14.76
C PHE A 25 -21.90 -9.57 -13.73
N THR A 26 -21.06 -9.92 -12.75
CA THR A 26 -21.39 -10.78 -11.61
C THR A 26 -22.22 -10.04 -10.58
N TRP A 27 -21.83 -8.80 -10.25
CA TRP A 27 -22.36 -8.11 -9.05
C TRP A 27 -23.45 -7.07 -9.33
N ARG A 28 -23.68 -6.66 -10.58
CA ARG A 28 -24.57 -5.50 -10.87
C ARG A 28 -26.00 -5.60 -10.39
N ASN A 29 -26.54 -6.80 -10.19
CA ASN A 29 -27.93 -7.00 -9.77
C ASN A 29 -28.06 -7.47 -8.31
N ALA A 30 -26.94 -7.65 -7.60
CA ALA A 30 -26.96 -8.26 -6.26
C ALA A 30 -27.64 -7.38 -5.21
N PHE A 31 -27.61 -6.06 -5.38
CA PHE A 31 -27.96 -5.07 -4.34
C PHE A 31 -29.40 -4.52 -4.46
N GLY A 32 -30.31 -5.24 -5.12
CA GLY A 32 -31.71 -4.81 -5.33
C GLY A 32 -31.90 -3.72 -6.39
N LEU A 33 -30.80 -3.20 -6.94
CA LEU A 33 -30.75 -2.31 -8.09
C LEU A 33 -29.76 -2.86 -9.12
N THR A 34 -29.88 -2.38 -10.36
CA THR A 34 -28.94 -2.67 -11.44
C THR A 34 -27.95 -1.52 -11.61
N ILE A 35 -26.65 -1.82 -11.53
CA ILE A 35 -25.59 -0.85 -11.90
C ILE A 35 -25.72 -0.52 -13.41
N SER A 36 -25.79 0.76 -13.74
CA SER A 36 -25.94 1.26 -15.11
C SER A 36 -24.58 1.48 -15.78
N THR A 37 -24.26 0.63 -16.76
CA THR A 37 -22.98 0.68 -17.52
C THR A 37 -23.18 0.44 -19.02
N PRO A 38 -24.04 1.23 -19.71
CA PRO A 38 -24.38 0.97 -21.11
C PRO A 38 -23.18 1.01 -22.07
N ASN A 39 -22.12 1.76 -21.75
CA ASN A 39 -20.96 1.88 -22.63
C ASN A 39 -20.00 0.70 -22.51
N ILE A 40 -19.76 0.23 -21.29
CA ILE A 40 -19.01 -1.00 -21.03
C ILE A 40 -19.81 -2.21 -21.52
N ASP A 41 -21.14 -2.25 -21.35
CA ASP A 41 -21.99 -3.30 -21.93
C ASP A 41 -21.81 -3.37 -23.45
N ARG A 42 -21.86 -2.21 -24.12
CA ARG A 42 -21.61 -2.13 -25.57
C ARG A 42 -20.21 -2.62 -25.94
N PHE A 43 -19.18 -2.15 -25.25
CA PHE A 43 -17.80 -2.58 -25.45
C PHE A 43 -17.65 -4.11 -25.37
N MET A 44 -18.19 -4.70 -24.31
CA MET A 44 -18.09 -6.14 -24.05
C MET A 44 -18.96 -6.98 -25.02
N SER A 45 -20.07 -6.42 -25.52
CA SER A 45 -20.93 -7.11 -26.50
C SER A 45 -20.37 -7.12 -27.94
N GLU A 46 -19.49 -6.16 -28.26
CA GLU A 46 -18.86 -6.02 -29.57
C GLU A 46 -17.46 -6.70 -29.63
N GLY A 47 -16.91 -7.10 -28.48
CA GLY A 47 -15.57 -7.65 -28.33
C GLY A 47 -15.55 -9.00 -27.59
N ALA A 48 -14.37 -9.39 -27.11
CA ALA A 48 -14.20 -10.56 -26.26
C ALA A 48 -14.28 -10.16 -24.78
N ARG A 49 -15.27 -10.67 -24.05
CA ARG A 49 -15.40 -10.52 -22.59
C ARG A 49 -14.87 -11.76 -21.88
N PHE A 50 -13.93 -11.58 -20.96
CA PHE A 50 -13.44 -12.65 -20.10
C PHE A 50 -14.29 -12.68 -18.84
N ALA A 51 -15.14 -13.69 -18.70
CA ALA A 51 -16.15 -13.73 -17.64
C ALA A 51 -15.55 -14.02 -16.25
N ASN A 52 -14.35 -14.61 -16.20
CA ASN A 52 -13.69 -15.07 -14.97
C ASN A 52 -12.24 -14.57 -14.92
N ALA A 53 -12.03 -13.25 -14.89
CA ALA A 53 -10.69 -12.66 -14.86
C ALA A 53 -10.29 -12.22 -13.44
N TYR A 54 -9.13 -12.68 -12.97
CA TYR A 54 -8.70 -12.49 -11.58
C TYR A 54 -7.40 -11.70 -11.48
N ALA A 55 -7.36 -10.75 -10.55
CA ALA A 55 -6.13 -10.08 -10.13
C ALA A 55 -5.23 -11.05 -9.33
N THR A 56 -3.93 -11.03 -9.63
CA THR A 56 -2.94 -11.83 -8.89
C THR A 56 -2.77 -11.32 -7.46
N VAL A 57 -2.82 -10.00 -7.26
CA VAL A 57 -2.80 -9.36 -5.94
C VAL A 57 -3.84 -8.24 -5.95
N PRO A 58 -5.00 -8.37 -5.28
CA PRO A 58 -6.10 -7.40 -5.32
C PRO A 58 -5.80 -6.12 -4.50
N LEU A 59 -4.74 -5.42 -4.92
CA LEU A 59 -4.20 -4.20 -4.37
C LEU A 59 -3.64 -3.37 -5.55
N CYS A 60 -3.92 -2.06 -5.58
CA CYS A 60 -3.55 -1.21 -6.72
C CYS A 60 -2.06 -1.22 -7.06
N ALA A 61 -1.18 -1.06 -6.07
CA ALA A 61 0.27 -0.95 -6.30
C ALA A 61 0.87 -2.22 -6.92
N PRO A 62 0.71 -3.42 -6.31
CA PRO A 62 1.31 -4.64 -6.83
C PRO A 62 0.62 -5.15 -8.10
N CYS A 63 -0.71 -5.04 -8.23
CA CYS A 63 -1.38 -5.48 -9.45
C CYS A 63 -0.93 -4.67 -10.67
N ARG A 64 -0.85 -3.33 -10.53
CA ARG A 64 -0.40 -2.48 -11.63
C ARG A 64 1.11 -2.61 -11.88
N ALA A 65 1.90 -2.98 -10.86
CA ALA A 65 3.31 -3.33 -11.05
C ALA A 65 3.46 -4.56 -11.97
N GLU A 66 2.72 -5.64 -11.68
CA GLU A 66 2.67 -6.84 -12.52
C GLU A 66 2.21 -6.49 -13.94
N LEU A 67 1.07 -5.78 -14.05
CA LEU A 67 0.52 -5.38 -15.33
C LEU A 67 1.44 -4.45 -16.14
N ALA A 68 2.21 -3.58 -15.51
CA ALA A 68 3.12 -2.65 -16.20
C ALA A 68 4.44 -3.31 -16.61
N THR A 69 4.89 -4.33 -15.87
CA THR A 69 6.24 -4.90 -16.03
C THR A 69 6.27 -6.32 -16.57
N GLY A 70 5.15 -7.06 -16.50
CA GLY A 70 5.08 -8.50 -16.81
C GLY A 70 5.80 -9.41 -15.82
N LEU A 71 6.28 -8.86 -14.70
CA LEU A 71 6.98 -9.60 -13.67
C LEU A 71 6.00 -10.01 -12.57
N SER A 72 6.11 -11.26 -12.13
CA SER A 72 5.33 -11.77 -11.01
C SER A 72 5.59 -10.96 -9.72
N PRO A 73 4.56 -10.73 -8.89
CA PRO A 73 4.69 -10.08 -7.59
C PRO A 73 5.73 -10.79 -6.69
N PHE A 74 5.79 -12.12 -6.73
CA PHE A 74 6.73 -12.91 -5.93
C PHE A 74 8.20 -12.74 -6.34
N ARG A 75 8.46 -12.37 -7.60
CA ARG A 75 9.82 -12.10 -8.09
C ARG A 75 10.29 -10.67 -7.85
N THR A 76 9.33 -9.75 -7.65
CA THR A 76 9.62 -8.33 -7.51
C THR A 76 9.58 -7.87 -6.06
N GLY A 77 9.05 -8.70 -5.16
CA GLY A 77 8.75 -8.31 -3.78
C GLY A 77 7.67 -7.22 -3.68
N LEU A 78 6.95 -6.94 -4.77
CA LEU A 78 5.87 -5.94 -4.79
C LEU A 78 4.55 -6.64 -4.51
N VAL A 79 4.21 -6.73 -3.22
CA VAL A 79 3.06 -7.46 -2.68
C VAL A 79 2.21 -6.62 -1.72
N ASP A 80 2.62 -5.38 -1.44
CA ASP A 80 2.00 -4.46 -0.50
C ASP A 80 1.74 -3.08 -1.15
N LEU A 81 1.21 -2.13 -0.37
CA LEU A 81 0.91 -0.76 -0.82
C LEU A 81 1.98 0.27 -0.43
N ASN A 82 3.08 -0.15 0.21
CA ASN A 82 4.12 0.77 0.70
C ASN A 82 4.99 1.29 -0.45
N ARG A 83 5.12 0.53 -1.54
CA ARG A 83 6.03 0.82 -2.65
C ARG A 83 5.32 0.74 -4.00
N PHE A 84 5.73 1.61 -4.91
CA PHE A 84 5.38 1.51 -6.33
C PHE A 84 6.49 0.80 -7.09
N TRP A 85 6.17 0.23 -8.25
CA TRP A 85 7.18 -0.47 -9.06
C TRP A 85 8.37 0.42 -9.45
N ARG A 86 8.14 1.72 -9.65
CA ARG A 86 9.18 2.71 -9.98
C ARG A 86 10.12 3.03 -8.81
N ASP A 87 9.78 2.62 -7.60
CA ASP A 87 10.65 2.78 -6.43
C ASP A 87 11.67 1.63 -6.34
N VAL A 88 11.45 0.54 -7.09
CA VAL A 88 12.25 -0.71 -7.02
C VAL A 88 12.87 -1.09 -8.37
N LEU A 89 12.18 -0.83 -9.48
CA LEU A 89 12.57 -1.29 -10.82
C LEU A 89 12.81 -0.10 -11.75
N PRO A 90 13.84 -0.13 -12.62
CA PRO A 90 14.13 0.96 -13.54
C PRO A 90 13.00 1.14 -14.58
N PRO A 91 12.89 2.31 -15.24
CA PRO A 91 11.87 2.54 -16.27
C PRO A 91 11.93 1.55 -17.43
N THR A 92 13.10 0.96 -17.70
CA THR A 92 13.25 -0.09 -18.71
C THR A 92 12.51 -1.38 -18.36
N ALA A 93 12.05 -1.58 -17.12
CA ALA A 93 11.25 -2.72 -16.70
C ALA A 93 9.83 -2.71 -17.27
N GLY A 94 9.25 -1.55 -17.58
CA GLY A 94 7.91 -1.46 -18.15
C GLY A 94 7.86 -1.85 -19.62
N TRP A 95 6.81 -2.56 -20.07
CA TRP A 95 6.67 -2.94 -21.50
C TRP A 95 6.43 -1.73 -22.41
N GLN A 96 6.04 -0.58 -21.85
CA GLN A 96 5.94 0.68 -22.58
C GLN A 96 7.30 1.09 -23.19
N PHE A 97 8.40 0.73 -22.54
CA PHE A 97 9.75 0.90 -23.07
C PHE A 97 9.96 0.14 -24.39
N ASP A 98 9.50 -1.11 -24.47
CA ASP A 98 9.66 -1.95 -25.67
C ASP A 98 8.83 -1.42 -26.83
N LEU A 99 7.57 -1.04 -26.57
CA LEU A 99 6.69 -0.44 -27.58
C LEU A 99 7.30 0.86 -28.10
N ARG A 100 7.85 1.71 -27.22
CA ARG A 100 8.52 2.94 -27.64
C ARG A 100 9.74 2.65 -28.52
N ARG A 101 10.58 1.66 -28.16
CA ARG A 101 11.72 1.25 -28.99
C ARG A 101 11.31 0.64 -30.33
N ALA A 102 10.14 0.01 -30.37
CA ALA A 102 9.53 -0.51 -31.60
C ALA A 102 8.88 0.60 -32.48
N GLY A 103 8.99 1.87 -32.08
CA GLY A 103 8.55 3.02 -32.87
C GLY A 103 7.13 3.49 -32.57
N PHE A 104 6.49 2.97 -31.51
CA PHE A 104 5.18 3.49 -31.10
C PHE A 104 5.31 4.93 -30.59
N ARG A 105 4.32 5.76 -30.94
CA ARG A 105 4.06 7.01 -30.23
C ARG A 105 3.29 6.68 -28.96
N THR A 106 3.95 6.84 -27.82
CA THR A 106 3.42 6.48 -26.49
C THR A 106 2.78 7.68 -25.79
N PHE A 107 1.52 7.54 -25.40
CA PHE A 107 0.71 8.50 -24.66
C PHE A 107 0.12 7.83 -23.42
N THR A 108 0.09 8.54 -22.29
CA THR A 108 -0.58 8.06 -21.08
C THR A 108 -1.23 9.21 -20.32
N THR A 109 -2.35 8.96 -19.65
CA THR A 109 -2.94 9.93 -18.72
C THR A 109 -3.67 9.19 -17.60
N GLY A 110 -3.85 9.84 -16.47
CA GLY A 110 -4.51 9.24 -15.31
C GLY A 110 -3.62 8.27 -14.51
N LYS A 111 -4.25 7.45 -13.65
CA LYS A 111 -3.60 6.49 -12.75
C LYS A 111 -3.27 5.18 -13.49
N VAL A 112 -2.05 5.06 -14.01
CA VAL A 112 -1.56 3.83 -14.66
C VAL A 112 -0.55 3.10 -13.78
N ASP A 113 0.33 3.82 -13.09
CA ASP A 113 1.39 3.31 -12.22
C ASP A 113 1.05 3.43 -10.72
N SER A 114 -0.23 3.32 -10.43
CA SER A 114 -0.82 3.38 -9.09
C SER A 114 -0.70 4.75 -8.40
N ASN A 115 -0.31 5.80 -9.14
CA ASN A 115 -0.29 7.18 -8.66
C ASN A 115 -1.21 8.07 -9.51
N TYR A 116 -1.88 9.04 -8.88
CA TYR A 116 -2.79 9.97 -9.57
C TYR A 116 -2.07 11.12 -10.25
N LYS A 117 -0.76 11.26 -10.03
CA LYS A 117 0.11 12.27 -10.66
C LYS A 117 0.92 11.66 -11.80
N PRO A 118 1.34 12.48 -12.78
CA PRO A 118 2.33 12.05 -13.77
C PRO A 118 3.56 11.41 -13.14
N MET A 119 4.14 10.43 -13.83
CA MET A 119 5.41 9.83 -13.43
C MET A 119 6.51 10.91 -13.33
N PRO A 120 7.50 10.73 -12.44
CA PRO A 120 8.68 11.58 -12.42
C PRO A 120 9.34 11.70 -13.80
N GLU A 121 9.95 12.84 -14.09
CA GLU A 121 10.52 13.17 -15.40
C GLU A 121 11.49 12.08 -15.92
N GLU A 122 12.28 11.49 -15.02
CA GLU A 122 13.23 10.42 -15.33
C GLU A 122 12.59 9.14 -15.89
N TYR A 123 11.37 8.80 -15.44
CA TYR A 123 10.55 7.72 -15.99
C TYR A 123 9.80 8.18 -17.23
N ALA A 124 9.11 9.32 -17.13
CA ALA A 124 8.25 9.83 -18.19
C ALA A 124 9.02 10.00 -19.51
N ARG A 125 10.23 10.57 -19.47
CA ARG A 125 11.05 10.80 -20.67
C ARG A 125 11.49 9.51 -21.38
N ILE A 126 11.52 8.38 -20.65
CA ILE A 126 11.91 7.05 -21.18
C ILE A 126 10.68 6.29 -21.68
N LEU A 127 9.55 6.37 -20.99
CA LEU A 127 8.36 5.57 -21.31
C LEU A 127 7.38 6.27 -22.26
N PHE A 128 7.20 7.58 -22.07
CA PHE A 128 6.14 8.34 -22.73
C PHE A 128 6.69 9.49 -23.57
N HIS A 129 6.02 9.75 -24.69
CA HIS A 129 6.22 11.00 -25.38
C HIS A 129 5.36 12.10 -24.77
N GLU A 130 4.21 11.72 -24.18
CA GLU A 130 3.21 12.64 -23.66
C GLU A 130 2.51 12.02 -22.45
N GLN A 131 2.44 12.79 -21.35
CA GLN A 131 1.78 12.39 -20.12
C GLN A 131 1.03 13.57 -19.48
N PRO A 132 -0.07 14.06 -20.08
CA PRO A 132 -0.84 15.14 -19.48
C PRO A 132 -1.43 14.73 -18.13
N GLU A 133 -1.35 15.64 -17.16
CA GLU A 133 -1.95 15.48 -15.83
C GLU A 133 -3.48 15.46 -15.93
N ALA A 134 -4.11 14.54 -15.21
CA ALA A 134 -5.51 14.60 -14.84
C ALA A 134 -5.61 14.94 -13.35
N LYS A 135 -6.58 15.76 -12.94
CA LYS A 135 -6.78 16.14 -11.53
C LYS A 135 -8.22 16.53 -11.25
N ASP A 136 -8.65 16.40 -10.00
CA ASP A 136 -9.86 17.07 -9.55
C ASP A 136 -9.59 18.60 -9.49
N ALA A 137 -10.35 19.41 -10.25
CA ALA A 137 -10.04 20.82 -10.47
C ALA A 137 -11.00 21.80 -9.76
N GLY A 138 -10.41 22.79 -9.07
CA GLY A 138 -11.10 23.98 -8.58
C GLY A 138 -12.15 23.74 -7.48
N LYS A 139 -12.83 24.82 -7.07
CA LYS A 139 -13.97 24.73 -6.14
C LYS A 139 -15.21 24.22 -6.89
N ARG A 140 -15.95 23.32 -6.24
CA ARG A 140 -17.23 22.78 -6.71
C ARG A 140 -18.38 23.57 -6.08
N SER A 141 -19.37 23.92 -6.87
CA SER A 141 -20.58 24.63 -6.43
C SER A 141 -21.76 23.66 -6.34
N ASN A 142 -22.75 24.00 -5.51
CA ASN A 142 -23.98 23.22 -5.34
C ASN A 142 -23.69 21.76 -4.96
N VAL A 143 -22.83 21.58 -3.97
CA VAL A 143 -22.44 20.26 -3.45
C VAL A 143 -23.54 19.75 -2.53
N LYS A 144 -24.16 18.63 -2.88
CA LYS A 144 -25.06 17.89 -1.99
C LYS A 144 -24.29 16.77 -1.31
N ILE A 145 -24.10 16.93 0.00
CA ILE A 145 -23.53 15.89 0.86
C ILE A 145 -24.65 14.88 1.14
N TYR A 146 -24.53 13.66 0.62
CA TYR A 146 -25.47 12.57 0.88
C TYR A 146 -25.14 11.85 2.20
N LEU A 147 -23.87 11.82 2.59
CA LEU A 147 -23.40 11.38 3.89
C LEU A 147 -22.14 12.16 4.25
N ASP A 148 -22.09 12.72 5.46
CA ASP A 148 -20.97 13.50 5.98
C ASP A 148 -19.84 12.63 6.57
N LYS A 149 -20.08 11.32 6.65
CA LYS A 149 -19.12 10.29 7.08
C LYS A 149 -18.77 9.35 5.93
N GLY A 150 -17.58 8.75 5.99
CA GLY A 150 -17.13 7.75 5.02
C GLY A 150 -16.38 8.35 3.80
N PRO A 151 -16.41 7.67 2.64
CA PRO A 151 -15.47 7.90 1.54
C PRO A 151 -15.80 9.11 0.65
N GLY A 152 -16.29 10.22 1.21
CA GLY A 152 -16.61 11.44 0.47
C GLY A 152 -17.84 11.31 -0.43
N ILE A 153 -19.01 11.07 0.17
CA ILE A 153 -20.28 10.78 -0.51
C ILE A 153 -21.02 12.08 -0.82
N ALA A 154 -20.80 12.64 -2.02
CA ALA A 154 -21.46 13.86 -2.44
C ALA A 154 -21.74 13.90 -3.95
N GLY A 155 -22.92 14.41 -4.31
CA GLY A 155 -23.27 14.77 -5.67
C GLY A 155 -22.97 16.24 -5.92
N ILE A 156 -22.45 16.56 -7.10
CA ILE A 156 -22.04 17.92 -7.46
C ILE A 156 -23.03 18.51 -8.46
N ASN A 157 -23.24 19.81 -8.38
CA ASN A 157 -24.16 20.54 -9.24
C ASN A 157 -25.65 20.22 -9.00
N HIS A 158 -26.00 19.87 -7.75
CA HIS A 158 -27.36 19.55 -7.33
C HIS A 158 -28.28 20.79 -7.25
N PRO A 159 -29.61 20.70 -7.46
CA PRO A 159 -30.40 19.53 -7.90
C PRO A 159 -30.43 19.32 -9.41
N ASP A 160 -30.19 20.36 -10.19
CA ASP A 160 -30.38 20.36 -11.64
C ASP A 160 -29.02 20.29 -12.34
N ASP A 161 -28.37 19.15 -12.24
CA ASP A 161 -27.00 18.96 -12.76
C ASP A 161 -26.96 18.99 -14.30
N ASP A 162 -26.62 20.17 -14.82
CA ASP A 162 -26.53 20.51 -16.25
C ASP A 162 -25.20 20.16 -16.94
N GLY A 163 -24.26 19.56 -16.20
CA GLY A 163 -22.94 19.18 -16.72
C GLY A 163 -21.93 20.32 -16.83
N SER A 164 -22.27 21.54 -16.42
CA SER A 164 -21.38 22.72 -16.46
C SER A 164 -20.09 22.56 -15.63
N GLN A 165 -20.06 21.57 -14.72
CA GLN A 165 -18.92 21.28 -13.85
C GLN A 165 -18.18 19.98 -14.20
N ASP A 166 -18.54 19.28 -15.29
CA ASP A 166 -17.97 17.98 -15.66
C ASP A 166 -16.46 18.02 -15.89
N GLY A 167 -15.98 19.09 -16.53
CA GLY A 167 -14.55 19.32 -16.77
C GLY A 167 -13.72 19.49 -15.50
N LYS A 168 -14.32 19.46 -14.30
CA LYS A 168 -13.63 19.52 -13.01
C LYS A 168 -13.34 18.14 -12.40
N PHE A 169 -13.84 17.06 -12.98
CA PHE A 169 -13.63 15.71 -12.45
C PHE A 169 -12.40 15.06 -13.06
N TYR A 170 -11.69 14.29 -12.23
CA TYR A 170 -10.52 13.52 -12.66
C TYR A 170 -10.80 12.66 -13.90
N ASP A 171 -11.84 11.83 -13.86
CA ASP A 171 -12.18 10.89 -14.94
C ASP A 171 -12.55 11.61 -16.24
N ASN A 172 -13.22 12.77 -16.12
CA ASN A 172 -13.51 13.61 -17.25
C ASN A 172 -12.22 14.11 -17.93
N MET A 173 -11.26 14.58 -17.15
CA MET A 173 -9.96 15.02 -17.67
C MET A 173 -9.17 13.87 -18.29
N VAL A 174 -9.23 12.65 -17.73
CA VAL A 174 -8.61 11.45 -18.32
C VAL A 174 -9.16 11.19 -19.73
N ALA A 175 -10.49 11.14 -19.87
CA ALA A 175 -11.13 10.94 -21.17
C ALA A 175 -10.82 12.10 -22.13
N GLN A 176 -10.93 13.36 -21.66
CA GLN A 176 -10.69 14.53 -22.51
C GLN A 176 -9.25 14.60 -23.01
N ASN A 177 -8.25 14.34 -22.16
CA ASN A 177 -6.85 14.29 -22.55
C ASN A 177 -6.60 13.29 -23.70
N ALA A 178 -7.25 12.13 -23.64
CA ALA A 178 -7.14 11.11 -24.68
C ALA A 178 -7.91 11.48 -25.96
N ILE A 179 -9.10 12.09 -25.84
CA ILE A 179 -9.87 12.61 -26.98
C ILE A 179 -9.06 13.69 -27.72
N ASP A 180 -8.46 14.62 -26.98
CA ASP A 180 -7.60 15.67 -27.54
C ASP A 180 -6.36 15.08 -28.24
N TYR A 181 -5.83 13.97 -27.72
CA TYR A 181 -4.75 13.23 -28.36
C TYR A 181 -5.19 12.62 -29.69
N LEU A 182 -6.36 11.97 -29.74
CA LEU A 182 -6.90 11.39 -30.98
C LEU A 182 -7.05 12.44 -32.10
N GLY A 183 -7.45 13.66 -31.76
CA GLY A 183 -7.62 14.75 -32.73
C GLY A 183 -6.33 15.24 -33.42
N ARG A 184 -5.15 14.84 -32.91
CA ARG A 184 -3.83 15.25 -33.43
C ARG A 184 -2.84 14.10 -33.61
N ALA A 185 -3.27 12.86 -33.37
CA ALA A 185 -2.45 11.69 -33.58
C ALA A 185 -2.16 11.49 -35.07
N ASP A 186 -0.94 11.03 -35.42
CA ASP A 186 -0.56 10.77 -36.81
C ASP A 186 -1.01 9.36 -37.21
N PRO A 187 -2.03 9.20 -38.07
CA PRO A 187 -2.58 7.89 -38.40
C PRO A 187 -1.59 6.98 -39.14
N LYS A 188 -0.44 7.50 -39.57
CA LYS A 188 0.64 6.71 -40.20
C LYS A 188 1.59 6.07 -39.18
N ARG A 189 1.46 6.38 -37.89
CA ARG A 189 2.27 5.79 -36.82
C ARG A 189 1.42 4.82 -36.01
N ARG A 190 2.10 3.91 -35.33
CA ARG A 190 1.48 3.09 -34.28
C ARG A 190 1.44 3.87 -32.98
N HIS A 191 0.33 3.77 -32.26
CA HIS A 191 0.09 4.47 -31.02
C HIS A 191 -0.11 3.51 -29.88
N LEU A 192 0.50 3.83 -28.73
CA LEU A 192 0.12 3.27 -27.43
C LEU A 192 -0.62 4.37 -26.69
N ILE A 193 -1.86 4.11 -26.31
CA ILE A 193 -2.72 5.04 -25.58
C ILE A 193 -3.10 4.37 -24.26
N GLN A 194 -2.81 5.00 -23.12
CA GLN A 194 -3.19 4.48 -21.82
C GLN A 194 -4.02 5.50 -21.05
N LEU A 195 -5.16 5.05 -20.50
CA LEU A 195 -6.10 5.87 -19.74
C LEU A 195 -6.31 5.22 -18.37
N GLY A 196 -5.89 5.88 -17.30
CA GLY A 196 -6.08 5.43 -15.93
C GLY A 196 -7.18 6.18 -15.21
N PHE A 197 -8.39 5.63 -15.18
CA PHE A 197 -9.52 6.20 -14.47
C PHE A 197 -9.43 5.95 -12.96
N LYS A 198 -9.95 6.89 -12.17
CA LYS A 198 -10.00 6.89 -10.71
C LYS A 198 -11.25 6.21 -10.18
N HIS A 199 -12.44 6.58 -10.67
CA HIS A 199 -13.66 5.99 -10.11
C HIS A 199 -13.79 4.50 -10.50
N PRO A 200 -14.28 3.65 -9.58
CA PRO A 200 -14.96 3.98 -8.32
C PRO A 200 -14.08 3.99 -7.05
N HIS A 201 -12.75 4.15 -7.12
CA HIS A 201 -11.90 4.31 -5.94
C HIS A 201 -12.35 5.48 -5.03
N TYR A 202 -11.99 5.37 -3.74
CA TYR A 202 -12.24 6.31 -2.63
C TYR A 202 -12.30 7.80 -3.04
N ASN A 203 -13.13 8.59 -2.33
CA ASN A 203 -13.61 9.93 -2.70
C ASN A 203 -14.67 9.88 -3.82
N LEU A 204 -15.83 9.31 -3.48
CA LEU A 204 -16.95 8.98 -4.37
C LEU A 204 -17.77 10.20 -4.83
N GLN A 205 -17.14 11.37 -4.95
CA GLN A 205 -17.79 12.57 -5.47
C GLN A 205 -17.87 12.52 -6.99
N CYS A 206 -19.07 12.52 -7.55
CA CYS A 206 -19.32 12.57 -9.00
C CYS A 206 -20.46 13.56 -9.33
N PRO A 207 -20.74 13.84 -10.62
CA PRO A 207 -21.90 14.66 -10.99
C PRO A 207 -23.20 14.09 -10.40
N ASP A 208 -24.05 14.95 -9.85
CA ASP A 208 -25.23 14.54 -9.08
C ASP A 208 -26.25 13.77 -9.95
N ARG A 209 -26.29 13.99 -11.27
CA ARG A 209 -27.17 13.23 -12.16
C ARG A 209 -26.91 11.71 -12.11
N PHE A 210 -25.70 11.26 -11.78
CA PHE A 210 -25.41 9.84 -11.59
C PHE A 210 -25.91 9.32 -10.25
N TYR A 211 -25.83 10.13 -9.18
CA TYR A 211 -26.47 9.81 -7.90
C TYR A 211 -27.98 9.65 -8.04
N GLN A 212 -28.62 10.50 -8.85
CA GLN A 212 -30.07 10.50 -9.05
C GLN A 212 -30.59 9.25 -9.78
N GLN A 213 -29.73 8.48 -10.47
CA GLN A 213 -30.12 7.21 -11.10
C GLN A 213 -30.49 6.13 -10.08
N TYR A 214 -29.99 6.27 -8.84
CA TYR A 214 -30.07 5.24 -7.81
C TYR A 214 -30.92 5.72 -6.63
N ASP A 215 -32.05 5.05 -6.43
CA ASP A 215 -32.92 5.24 -5.28
C ASP A 215 -32.37 4.48 -4.07
N VAL A 216 -31.91 5.21 -3.06
CA VAL A 216 -31.24 4.62 -1.88
C VAL A 216 -32.14 3.64 -1.12
N ASP A 217 -33.46 3.87 -1.15
CA ASP A 217 -34.42 3.04 -0.42
C ASP A 217 -34.61 1.67 -1.07
N LYS A 218 -34.24 1.52 -2.35
CA LYS A 218 -34.27 0.25 -3.09
C LYS A 218 -33.00 -0.57 -2.97
N ILE A 219 -31.93 -0.01 -2.41
CA ILE A 219 -30.69 -0.75 -2.18
C ILE A 219 -30.94 -1.73 -1.04
N SER A 220 -30.76 -3.02 -1.30
CA SER A 220 -30.93 -4.09 -0.31
C SER A 220 -29.63 -4.84 -0.11
N TRP A 221 -29.50 -5.50 1.05
CA TRP A 221 -28.39 -6.41 1.34
C TRP A 221 -28.18 -7.39 0.17
N PRO A 222 -26.94 -7.60 -0.29
CA PRO A 222 -26.69 -8.36 -1.50
C PRO A 222 -27.20 -9.79 -1.35
N THR A 223 -27.92 -10.29 -2.37
CA THR A 223 -28.53 -11.63 -2.33
C THR A 223 -27.52 -12.78 -2.24
N THR A 224 -26.26 -12.49 -2.53
CA THR A 224 -25.14 -13.43 -2.47
C THR A 224 -24.44 -13.41 -1.12
N ALA A 225 -24.63 -12.40 -0.26
CA ALA A 225 -24.01 -12.36 1.06
C ALA A 225 -24.81 -13.16 2.09
N ALA A 226 -24.12 -13.65 3.11
CA ALA A 226 -24.79 -14.25 4.26
C ALA A 226 -25.53 -13.16 5.05
N PRO A 227 -26.67 -13.47 5.70
CA PRO A 227 -27.34 -12.54 6.61
C PRO A 227 -26.44 -12.09 7.77
N GLU A 228 -25.54 -12.96 8.23
CA GLU A 228 -24.64 -12.73 9.37
C GLU A 228 -23.56 -11.69 9.06
N ASP A 229 -23.14 -11.58 7.79
CA ASP A 229 -22.14 -10.60 7.31
C ASP A 229 -22.51 -9.14 7.62
N TYR A 230 -23.79 -8.88 7.90
CA TYR A 230 -24.25 -7.56 8.30
C TYR A 230 -23.78 -7.16 9.72
N PHE A 231 -23.57 -8.15 10.59
CA PHE A 231 -23.34 -7.97 12.03
C PHE A 231 -21.92 -8.37 12.47
N GLY A 232 -21.08 -8.82 11.54
CA GLY A 232 -19.73 -9.25 11.85
C GLY A 232 -19.23 -10.35 10.91
N PRO A 233 -17.95 -10.76 11.06
CA PRO A 233 -17.41 -11.91 10.38
C PRO A 233 -18.17 -13.19 10.76
N GLN A 234 -18.33 -14.09 9.80
CA GLN A 234 -19.03 -15.37 10.00
C GLN A 234 -18.29 -16.28 11.00
N GLU A 235 -19.03 -17.17 11.67
CA GLU A 235 -18.42 -18.23 12.48
C GLU A 235 -17.55 -19.14 11.59
N GLY A 236 -16.31 -19.40 12.01
CA GLY A 236 -15.35 -20.18 11.21
C GLY A 236 -14.73 -19.41 10.05
N MET A 237 -14.86 -18.09 10.00
CA MET A 237 -14.10 -17.26 9.06
C MET A 237 -12.60 -17.33 9.36
N ALA A 238 -11.80 -17.47 8.31
CA ALA A 238 -10.36 -17.58 8.44
C ALA A 238 -9.75 -16.36 9.11
N VAL A 239 -8.80 -16.60 10.02
CA VAL A 239 -8.22 -15.57 10.90
C VAL A 239 -7.62 -14.40 10.11
N TYR A 240 -6.96 -14.69 8.99
CA TYR A 240 -6.31 -13.68 8.15
C TYR A 240 -7.31 -12.70 7.53
N GLU A 241 -8.50 -13.21 7.16
CA GLU A 241 -9.57 -12.40 6.59
C GLU A 241 -10.30 -11.62 7.71
N ALA A 242 -10.59 -12.29 8.83
CA ALA A 242 -11.24 -11.67 10.00
C ALA A 242 -10.39 -10.54 10.63
N ALA A 243 -9.08 -10.72 10.72
CA ALA A 243 -8.17 -9.70 11.25
C ALA A 243 -8.20 -8.42 10.40
N TYR A 244 -8.39 -8.54 9.09
CA TYR A 244 -8.53 -7.39 8.23
C TYR A 244 -9.85 -6.64 8.53
N ILE A 245 -10.97 -7.35 8.61
CA ILE A 245 -12.31 -6.79 8.88
C ILE A 245 -12.35 -6.04 10.21
N ALA A 246 -11.81 -6.66 11.28
CA ALA A 246 -11.76 -6.08 12.62
C ALA A 246 -11.01 -4.74 12.65
N ASN A 247 -10.03 -4.57 11.75
CA ASN A 247 -9.19 -3.37 11.65
C ASN A 247 -9.77 -2.28 10.74
N GLY A 248 -10.84 -2.58 9.98
CA GLY A 248 -11.56 -1.61 9.17
C GLY A 248 -12.35 -0.61 10.03
N PRO A 249 -12.24 0.71 9.79
CA PRO A 249 -13.01 1.72 10.53
C PRO A 249 -14.49 1.78 10.08
N TRP A 250 -14.85 1.07 9.01
CA TRP A 250 -16.14 1.20 8.35
C TRP A 250 -16.66 -0.17 7.93
N THR A 251 -17.72 -0.62 8.61
CA THR A 251 -18.50 -1.83 8.31
C THR A 251 -19.99 -1.48 8.36
N PRO A 252 -20.91 -2.26 7.76
CA PRO A 252 -22.36 -2.04 7.86
C PRO A 252 -22.82 -1.91 9.32
N GLU A 253 -22.31 -2.76 10.21
CA GLU A 253 -22.58 -2.71 11.65
C GLU A 253 -22.15 -1.37 12.27
N LYS A 254 -20.92 -0.91 11.99
CA LYS A 254 -20.35 0.33 12.55
C LYS A 254 -20.97 1.60 11.95
N ALA A 255 -21.38 1.55 10.68
CA ALA A 255 -21.89 2.71 9.94
C ALA A 255 -23.42 2.88 10.04
N GLY A 256 -24.16 1.77 10.16
CA GLY A 256 -25.62 1.70 10.12
C GLY A 256 -26.18 1.57 8.69
N ASP A 257 -27.36 0.95 8.56
CA ASP A 257 -28.01 0.60 7.28
C ASP A 257 -28.05 1.77 6.28
N GLN A 258 -28.56 2.92 6.70
CA GLN A 258 -28.72 4.08 5.83
C GLN A 258 -27.36 4.59 5.32
N ALA A 259 -26.34 4.60 6.16
CA ALA A 259 -25.00 5.03 5.77
C ALA A 259 -24.38 4.03 4.77
N TRP A 260 -24.56 2.73 5.01
CA TRP A 260 -24.12 1.68 4.10
C TRP A 260 -24.78 1.80 2.72
N ARG A 261 -26.11 1.97 2.66
CA ARG A 261 -26.83 2.17 1.40
C ARG A 261 -26.36 3.40 0.64
N GLN A 262 -26.04 4.50 1.33
CA GLN A 262 -25.49 5.70 0.67
C GLN A 262 -24.11 5.45 0.07
N VAL A 263 -23.29 4.60 0.70
CA VAL A 263 -22.00 4.21 0.13
C VAL A 263 -22.17 3.33 -1.11
N VAL A 264 -23.06 2.33 -1.07
CA VAL A 264 -23.38 1.51 -2.26
C VAL A 264 -23.91 2.40 -3.39
N ARG A 265 -24.83 3.33 -3.08
CA ARG A 265 -25.34 4.33 -4.03
C ARG A 265 -24.21 5.13 -4.67
N ALA A 266 -23.29 5.65 -3.85
CA ALA A 266 -22.18 6.47 -4.32
C ALA A 266 -21.20 5.68 -5.18
N TYR A 267 -20.93 4.42 -4.82
CA TYR A 267 -20.08 3.52 -5.59
C TYR A 267 -20.71 3.21 -6.96
N PHE A 268 -22.02 2.94 -7.02
CA PHE A 268 -22.75 2.73 -8.27
C PHE A 268 -22.79 3.99 -9.14
N ALA A 269 -23.02 5.16 -8.53
CA ALA A 269 -22.97 6.45 -9.23
C ALA A 269 -21.59 6.72 -9.83
N ALA A 270 -20.52 6.42 -9.09
CA ALA A 270 -19.15 6.54 -9.56
C ALA A 270 -18.84 5.58 -10.72
N ILE A 271 -19.33 4.33 -10.68
CA ILE A 271 -19.24 3.38 -11.80
C ILE A 271 -19.94 3.93 -13.05
N SER A 272 -21.17 4.42 -12.92
CA SER A 272 -21.90 4.98 -14.07
C SER A 272 -21.26 6.26 -14.63
N HIS A 273 -20.62 7.05 -13.78
CA HIS A 273 -19.87 8.22 -14.22
C HIS A 273 -18.64 7.82 -15.06
N VAL A 274 -17.81 6.89 -14.56
CA VAL A 274 -16.64 6.43 -15.34
C VAL A 274 -17.05 5.69 -16.60
N ASP A 275 -18.16 4.92 -16.60
CA ASP A 275 -18.74 4.32 -17.80
C ASP A 275 -19.07 5.38 -18.86
N ALA A 276 -19.68 6.50 -18.47
CA ALA A 276 -20.01 7.59 -19.39
C ALA A 276 -18.75 8.24 -20.00
N GLU A 277 -17.69 8.43 -19.21
CA GLU A 277 -16.42 8.99 -19.71
C GLU A 277 -15.65 8.00 -20.61
N ILE A 278 -15.70 6.69 -20.31
CA ILE A 278 -15.22 5.64 -21.20
C ILE A 278 -16.01 5.65 -22.51
N GLY A 279 -17.34 5.80 -22.44
CA GLY A 279 -18.22 5.94 -23.61
C GLY A 279 -17.81 7.09 -24.52
N ARG A 280 -17.60 8.28 -23.94
CA ARG A 280 -17.10 9.46 -24.67
C ARG A 280 -15.81 9.19 -25.41
N PHE A 281 -14.83 8.59 -24.73
CA PHE A 281 -13.56 8.25 -25.35
C PHE A 281 -13.73 7.21 -26.47
N MET A 282 -14.50 6.14 -26.24
CA MET A 282 -14.71 5.08 -27.21
C MET A 282 -15.46 5.57 -28.45
N ASP A 283 -16.44 6.46 -28.31
CA ASP A 283 -17.13 7.08 -29.46
C ASP A 283 -16.19 8.00 -30.25
N ALA A 284 -15.33 8.78 -29.58
CA ALA A 284 -14.30 9.56 -30.25
C ALA A 284 -13.27 8.67 -30.97
N LEU A 285 -12.85 7.55 -30.36
CA LEU A 285 -11.94 6.59 -30.98
C LEU A 285 -12.55 5.98 -32.23
N ARG A 286 -13.80 5.51 -32.17
CA ARG A 286 -14.53 4.95 -33.31
C ARG A 286 -14.67 5.96 -34.46
N ALA A 287 -14.84 7.25 -34.14
CA ALA A 287 -14.93 8.32 -35.12
C ALA A 287 -13.57 8.79 -35.68
N SER A 288 -12.46 8.42 -35.04
CA SER A 288 -11.11 8.84 -35.44
C SER A 288 -10.51 7.98 -36.57
N GLU A 289 -9.48 8.49 -37.24
CA GLU A 289 -8.71 7.73 -38.23
C GLU A 289 -7.96 6.52 -37.63
N LEU A 290 -7.80 6.47 -36.30
CA LEU A 290 -7.19 5.32 -35.61
C LEU A 290 -8.19 4.21 -35.29
N GLY A 291 -9.50 4.49 -35.32
CA GLY A 291 -10.53 3.63 -34.74
C GLY A 291 -10.63 2.23 -35.35
N GLN A 292 -10.40 2.10 -36.65
CA GLN A 292 -10.50 0.82 -37.38
C GLN A 292 -9.35 -0.15 -37.11
N ASN A 293 -8.27 0.35 -36.52
CA ASN A 293 -6.97 -0.30 -36.37
C ASN A 293 -6.39 0.01 -34.99
N THR A 294 -7.27 0.09 -33.98
CA THR A 294 -6.90 0.15 -32.57
C THR A 294 -7.53 -1.02 -31.85
N THR A 295 -6.70 -1.82 -31.18
CA THR A 295 -7.18 -2.82 -30.23
C THR A 295 -7.22 -2.19 -28.84
N VAL A 296 -8.38 -2.27 -28.18
CA VAL A 296 -8.60 -1.71 -26.85
C VAL A 296 -8.70 -2.85 -25.85
N VAL A 297 -7.88 -2.81 -24.80
CA VAL A 297 -7.97 -3.69 -23.63
C VAL A 297 -8.54 -2.87 -22.48
N LEU A 298 -9.68 -3.29 -21.93
CA LEU A 298 -10.29 -2.68 -20.76
C LEU A 298 -10.16 -3.63 -19.59
N LEU A 299 -9.63 -3.13 -18.46
CA LEU A 299 -9.48 -3.89 -17.23
C LEU A 299 -9.72 -3.04 -15.99
N SER A 300 -10.10 -3.68 -14.88
CA SER A 300 -9.83 -3.13 -13.55
C SER A 300 -8.59 -3.79 -12.94
N ASP A 301 -7.85 -3.05 -12.11
CA ASP A 301 -6.71 -3.61 -11.38
C ASP A 301 -7.14 -4.58 -10.28
N ASN A 302 -8.25 -4.29 -9.59
CA ASN A 302 -8.84 -5.16 -8.59
C ASN A 302 -10.33 -4.82 -8.38
N GLY A 303 -11.06 -5.75 -7.78
CA GLY A 303 -12.42 -5.53 -7.33
C GLY A 303 -12.50 -4.75 -6.01
N PHE A 304 -13.64 -4.87 -5.33
CA PHE A 304 -13.94 -4.18 -4.08
C PHE A 304 -15.08 -4.86 -3.30
N ASN A 305 -14.95 -5.00 -1.99
CA ASN A 305 -16.01 -5.52 -1.13
C ASN A 305 -16.99 -4.39 -0.77
N LEU A 306 -18.29 -4.63 -0.92
CA LEU A 306 -19.37 -3.68 -0.61
C LEU A 306 -20.22 -4.10 0.59
N GLY A 307 -19.68 -4.95 1.47
CA GLY A 307 -20.36 -5.50 2.65
C GLY A 307 -20.39 -7.02 2.70
N THR A 308 -20.07 -7.73 1.61
CA THR A 308 -19.85 -9.19 1.65
C THR A 308 -18.75 -9.53 2.67
N HIS A 309 -18.98 -10.56 3.48
CA HIS A 309 -18.08 -10.97 4.57
C HIS A 309 -17.75 -9.84 5.57
N ASP A 310 -18.69 -8.93 5.88
CA ASP A 310 -18.47 -7.77 6.76
C ASP A 310 -17.30 -6.85 6.32
N SER A 311 -16.98 -6.85 5.02
CA SER A 311 -15.80 -6.18 4.47
C SER A 311 -16.16 -4.99 3.56
N PHE A 312 -15.38 -3.91 3.66
CA PHE A 312 -15.49 -2.74 2.79
C PHE A 312 -14.15 -2.19 2.28
N HIS A 313 -13.51 -2.95 1.39
CA HIS A 313 -12.20 -2.65 0.79
C HIS A 313 -11.84 -3.72 -0.24
N LYS A 314 -10.65 -3.63 -0.84
CA LYS A 314 -10.08 -4.59 -1.81
C LYS A 314 -9.11 -5.64 -1.24
N MET A 315 -8.55 -5.41 -0.04
CA MET A 315 -7.44 -6.22 0.48
C MET A 315 -7.87 -7.59 1.04
N SER A 316 -8.50 -8.41 0.21
CA SER A 316 -8.97 -9.75 0.56
C SER A 316 -8.91 -10.65 -0.65
N GLN A 317 -8.94 -11.94 -0.41
CA GLN A 317 -8.96 -12.91 -1.49
C GLN A 317 -10.33 -13.14 -2.10
N TRP A 318 -11.42 -12.69 -1.47
CA TRP A 318 -12.79 -12.88 -1.93
C TRP A 318 -13.01 -12.48 -3.39
N ASP A 319 -13.98 -13.11 -4.03
CA ASP A 319 -14.32 -12.94 -5.44
C ASP A 319 -14.67 -11.48 -5.73
N SER A 320 -15.44 -10.84 -4.85
CA SER A 320 -15.73 -9.41 -4.94
C SER A 320 -14.49 -8.51 -5.01
N ALA A 321 -13.35 -8.92 -4.45
CA ALA A 321 -12.10 -8.18 -4.47
C ALA A 321 -11.12 -8.61 -5.58
N ALA A 322 -11.13 -9.88 -5.98
CA ALA A 322 -10.17 -10.43 -6.93
C ALA A 322 -10.72 -10.52 -8.37
N HIS A 323 -12.02 -10.74 -8.54
CA HIS A 323 -12.68 -10.87 -9.83
C HIS A 323 -12.99 -9.49 -10.42
N VAL A 324 -12.47 -9.25 -11.62
CA VAL A 324 -12.50 -7.93 -12.28
C VAL A 324 -13.10 -8.00 -13.68
N PRO A 325 -13.65 -6.89 -14.19
CA PRO A 325 -14.01 -6.81 -15.59
C PRO A 325 -12.74 -6.82 -16.46
N LEU A 326 -12.70 -7.68 -17.47
CA LEU A 326 -11.65 -7.72 -18.49
C LEU A 326 -12.27 -7.95 -19.87
N GLY A 327 -11.87 -7.13 -20.84
CA GLY A 327 -12.29 -7.32 -22.22
C GLY A 327 -11.34 -6.76 -23.25
N ILE A 328 -11.42 -7.32 -24.46
CA ILE A 328 -10.62 -6.92 -25.62
C ILE A 328 -11.59 -6.59 -26.75
N TRP A 329 -11.46 -5.39 -27.31
CA TRP A 329 -12.27 -4.93 -28.42
C TRP A 329 -11.39 -4.49 -29.59
N ASN A 330 -11.86 -4.77 -30.81
CA ASN A 330 -11.35 -4.21 -32.04
C ASN A 330 -12.52 -4.10 -33.03
N ALA A 331 -12.58 -3.03 -33.83
CA ALA A 331 -13.65 -2.81 -34.81
C ALA A 331 -13.84 -3.99 -35.79
N ARG A 332 -12.81 -4.83 -35.96
CA ARG A 332 -12.78 -6.01 -36.84
C ARG A 332 -13.26 -7.31 -36.18
N MET A 333 -13.66 -7.32 -34.91
CA MET A 333 -14.18 -8.52 -34.23
C MET A 333 -15.61 -8.86 -34.66
N GLY A 334 -16.43 -7.86 -35.01
CA GLY A 334 -17.75 -8.06 -35.63
C GLY A 334 -18.83 -8.54 -34.66
N GLU A 335 -18.76 -9.80 -34.22
CA GLU A 335 -19.61 -10.38 -33.19
C GLU A 335 -18.79 -10.59 -31.91
N GLY A 336 -19.29 -10.12 -30.77
CA GLY A 336 -18.63 -10.34 -29.50
C GLY A 336 -18.71 -11.80 -29.04
N CYS A 337 -17.79 -12.19 -28.17
CA CYS A 337 -17.76 -13.50 -27.55
C CYS A 337 -17.57 -13.39 -26.03
N VAL A 338 -18.04 -14.42 -25.32
CA VAL A 338 -17.79 -14.58 -23.89
C VAL A 338 -16.85 -15.76 -23.71
N ILE A 339 -15.77 -15.54 -22.97
CA ILE A 339 -14.78 -16.55 -22.63
C ILE A 339 -14.98 -16.86 -21.14
N ASP A 340 -15.52 -18.04 -20.85
CA ASP A 340 -15.83 -18.48 -19.48
C ASP A 340 -14.62 -19.09 -18.76
N LEU A 341 -13.55 -19.43 -19.48
CA LEU A 341 -12.33 -19.99 -18.88
C LEU A 341 -11.75 -18.99 -17.86
N PRO A 342 -11.46 -19.40 -16.61
CA PRO A 342 -10.75 -18.57 -15.65
C PRO A 342 -9.37 -18.13 -16.16
N VAL A 343 -9.05 -16.85 -16.03
CA VAL A 343 -7.78 -16.26 -16.48
C VAL A 343 -7.22 -15.29 -15.44
N SER A 344 -5.91 -15.13 -15.41
CA SER A 344 -5.24 -14.12 -14.57
C SER A 344 -4.93 -12.84 -15.34
N LEU A 345 -4.98 -11.69 -14.68
CA LEU A 345 -4.46 -10.41 -15.18
C LEU A 345 -2.96 -10.47 -15.51
N HIS A 346 -2.21 -11.39 -14.90
CA HIS A 346 -0.80 -11.66 -15.23
C HIS A 346 -0.56 -12.04 -16.70
N ASN A 347 -1.63 -12.43 -17.42
CA ASN A 347 -1.60 -12.73 -18.85
C ASN A 347 -1.61 -11.47 -19.75
N VAL A 348 -2.03 -10.31 -19.22
CA VAL A 348 -2.18 -9.08 -20.01
C VAL A 348 -0.87 -8.58 -20.60
N PRO A 349 0.28 -8.53 -19.89
CA PRO A 349 1.55 -8.08 -20.47
C PRO A 349 1.97 -8.86 -21.72
N LYS A 350 1.85 -10.20 -21.72
CA LYS A 350 2.13 -11.03 -22.90
C LYS A 350 1.10 -10.83 -24.02
N THR A 351 -0.16 -10.59 -23.66
CA THR A 351 -1.22 -10.19 -24.60
C THR A 351 -0.86 -8.88 -25.32
N ILE A 352 -0.36 -7.87 -24.59
CA ILE A 352 0.09 -6.59 -25.17
C ILE A 352 1.28 -6.78 -26.11
N MET A 353 2.25 -7.63 -25.75
CA MET A 353 3.40 -7.90 -26.61
C MET A 353 3.01 -8.62 -27.90
N ASP A 354 2.05 -9.54 -27.85
CA ASP A 354 1.52 -10.19 -29.05
C ASP A 354 0.79 -9.20 -29.97
N LEU A 355 -0.04 -8.30 -29.41
CA LEU A 355 -0.66 -7.21 -30.17
C LEU A 355 0.41 -6.29 -30.79
N ALA A 356 1.50 -6.06 -30.07
CA ALA A 356 2.62 -5.26 -30.56
C ALA A 356 3.45 -5.99 -31.65
N GLY A 357 3.32 -7.31 -31.77
CA GLY A 357 4.17 -8.14 -32.63
C GLY A 357 5.62 -8.24 -32.11
N LEU A 358 5.81 -8.15 -30.80
CA LEU A 358 7.12 -8.15 -30.15
C LEU A 358 7.37 -9.45 -29.36
N PRO A 359 8.62 -9.90 -29.26
CA PRO A 359 8.96 -11.06 -28.45
C PRO A 359 8.78 -10.75 -26.95
N TYR A 360 8.49 -11.78 -26.16
CA TYR A 360 8.48 -11.66 -24.70
C TYR A 360 9.90 -11.52 -24.15
N ARG A 361 10.02 -10.87 -22.99
CA ARG A 361 11.31 -10.74 -22.32
C ARG A 361 11.74 -12.08 -21.70
N PRO A 362 13.05 -12.39 -21.66
CA PRO A 362 13.52 -13.65 -21.07
C PRO A 362 13.17 -13.83 -19.59
N ASN A 363 13.03 -12.74 -18.83
CA ASN A 363 12.63 -12.77 -17.42
C ASN A 363 11.11 -12.86 -17.21
N TRP A 364 10.30 -12.85 -18.27
CA TRP A 364 8.87 -13.13 -18.21
C TRP A 364 8.61 -14.64 -18.31
N THR A 365 9.10 -15.36 -17.30
CA THR A 365 9.03 -16.82 -17.23
C THR A 365 7.62 -17.36 -17.03
N SER A 366 6.67 -16.51 -16.62
CA SER A 366 5.31 -16.87 -16.22
C SER A 366 4.24 -16.14 -17.04
N GLY A 367 2.99 -16.63 -17.03
CA GLY A 367 1.88 -16.06 -17.80
C GLY A 367 1.90 -16.41 -19.28
N GLN A 368 0.81 -16.11 -19.98
CA GLN A 368 0.61 -16.38 -21.41
C GLN A 368 -0.32 -15.36 -22.04
N SER A 369 -0.32 -15.24 -23.37
CA SER A 369 -1.23 -14.35 -24.08
C SER A 369 -2.68 -14.85 -24.03
N LEU A 370 -3.64 -13.95 -23.88
CA LEU A 370 -5.08 -14.25 -23.91
C LEU A 370 -5.65 -14.32 -25.34
N LEU A 371 -4.93 -13.79 -26.33
CA LEU A 371 -5.43 -13.70 -27.70
C LEU A 371 -5.75 -15.05 -28.36
N PRO A 372 -5.08 -16.18 -28.04
CA PRO A 372 -5.49 -17.48 -28.56
C PRO A 372 -6.90 -17.93 -28.11
N LEU A 373 -7.43 -17.37 -27.03
CA LEU A 373 -8.83 -17.62 -26.62
C LEU A 373 -9.83 -16.78 -27.44
N VAL A 374 -9.34 -15.74 -28.12
CA VAL A 374 -10.15 -14.85 -28.98
C VAL A 374 -10.12 -15.33 -30.43
N ASP A 375 -8.94 -15.67 -30.96
CA ASP A 375 -8.78 -16.18 -32.32
C ASP A 375 -7.53 -17.09 -32.42
N ASP A 376 -7.70 -18.30 -32.98
CA ASP A 376 -6.66 -19.33 -33.06
C ASP A 376 -5.41 -18.89 -33.85
N SER A 377 -5.49 -17.84 -34.68
CA SER A 377 -4.33 -17.31 -35.39
C SER A 377 -3.23 -16.77 -34.47
N PHE A 378 -3.55 -16.50 -33.20
CA PHE A 378 -2.60 -16.07 -32.19
C PHE A 378 -1.80 -17.22 -31.56
N GLY A 379 -2.22 -18.46 -31.73
CA GLY A 379 -1.50 -19.64 -31.25
C GLY A 379 -2.39 -20.58 -30.44
N ARG A 380 -1.87 -21.09 -29.32
CA ARG A 380 -2.61 -21.96 -28.40
C ARG A 380 -2.56 -21.40 -27.00
N TYR A 381 -3.68 -21.49 -26.30
CA TYR A 381 -3.78 -21.23 -24.87
C TYR A 381 -3.60 -22.54 -24.10
N ASP A 382 -2.81 -22.53 -23.05
CA ASP A 382 -2.70 -23.65 -22.12
C ASP A 382 -3.76 -23.49 -21.02
N ALA A 383 -4.83 -24.29 -21.12
CA ALA A 383 -5.98 -24.22 -20.22
C ALA A 383 -5.73 -24.85 -18.84
N SER A 384 -4.59 -25.52 -18.61
CA SER A 384 -4.23 -26.02 -17.28
C SER A 384 -3.84 -24.89 -16.31
N LYS A 385 -3.51 -23.72 -16.87
CA LYS A 385 -3.07 -22.55 -16.12
C LYS A 385 -4.26 -21.86 -15.48
N SER A 386 -4.29 -21.94 -14.16
CA SER A 386 -5.33 -21.44 -13.29
C SER A 386 -4.91 -20.12 -12.63
N PRO A 387 -5.77 -19.10 -12.57
CA PRO A 387 -5.48 -17.88 -11.80
C PRO A 387 -5.26 -18.19 -10.32
N VAL A 388 -4.12 -17.69 -9.81
CA VAL A 388 -3.77 -17.67 -8.39
C VAL A 388 -3.84 -16.23 -7.90
N THR A 389 -4.46 -16.03 -6.75
CA THR A 389 -4.55 -14.75 -6.05
C THR A 389 -3.79 -14.84 -4.73
N SER A 390 -3.07 -13.78 -4.37
CA SER A 390 -2.32 -13.66 -3.11
C SER A 390 -2.59 -12.32 -2.45
N VAL A 391 -2.74 -12.34 -1.12
CA VAL A 391 -2.90 -11.13 -0.29
C VAL A 391 -2.15 -11.35 1.00
N PHE A 392 -1.04 -10.65 1.21
CA PHE A 392 -0.27 -10.75 2.46
C PHE A 392 -0.02 -12.21 2.90
N GLY A 393 0.49 -13.03 1.99
CA GLY A 393 0.91 -14.41 2.27
C GLY A 393 -0.21 -15.46 2.25
N THR A 394 -1.49 -15.05 2.23
CA THR A 394 -2.59 -15.98 1.94
C THR A 394 -2.58 -16.32 0.45
N LEU A 395 -3.09 -17.48 0.05
CA LEU A 395 -3.21 -17.89 -1.35
C LEU A 395 -4.62 -18.42 -1.67
N SER A 396 -5.15 -18.08 -2.84
CA SER A 396 -6.29 -18.78 -3.43
C SER A 396 -6.04 -19.14 -4.88
N VAL A 397 -6.71 -20.19 -5.36
CA VAL A 397 -6.72 -20.58 -6.76
C VAL A 397 -8.15 -20.74 -7.24
N ARG A 398 -8.44 -20.15 -8.40
CA ARG A 398 -9.66 -20.39 -9.15
C ARG A 398 -9.31 -21.31 -10.32
N SER A 399 -9.69 -22.58 -10.21
CA SER A 399 -9.22 -23.61 -11.15
C SER A 399 -9.78 -23.40 -12.57
N SER A 400 -8.92 -23.58 -13.57
CA SER A 400 -9.31 -23.66 -14.99
C SER A 400 -9.58 -25.09 -15.46
N GLU A 401 -9.28 -26.10 -14.62
CA GLU A 401 -9.50 -27.50 -14.94
C GLU A 401 -10.99 -27.82 -15.01
N PRO A 402 -11.50 -28.50 -16.06
CA PRO A 402 -12.94 -28.66 -16.28
C PRO A 402 -13.72 -29.18 -15.07
N ASP A 403 -13.20 -30.21 -14.38
CA ASP A 403 -13.85 -30.86 -13.24
C ASP A 403 -13.78 -30.05 -11.94
N LEU A 404 -12.85 -29.09 -11.87
CA LEU A 404 -12.59 -28.25 -10.69
C LEU A 404 -13.02 -26.79 -10.91
N SER A 405 -13.40 -26.43 -12.13
CA SER A 405 -13.68 -25.06 -12.58
C SER A 405 -14.80 -24.34 -11.86
N ARG A 406 -15.61 -25.05 -11.07
CA ARG A 406 -16.63 -24.46 -10.19
C ARG A 406 -16.09 -24.03 -8.84
N TYR A 407 -14.96 -24.58 -8.40
CA TYR A 407 -14.42 -24.33 -7.07
C TYR A 407 -13.42 -23.19 -7.03
N ARG A 408 -13.32 -22.60 -5.85
CA ARG A 408 -12.22 -21.75 -5.45
C ARG A 408 -11.65 -22.27 -4.14
N TYR A 409 -10.34 -22.43 -4.10
CA TYR A 409 -9.63 -23.01 -2.97
C TYR A 409 -8.70 -21.97 -2.35
N PHE A 410 -8.71 -21.86 -1.03
CA PHE A 410 -7.92 -20.93 -0.23
C PHE A 410 -7.03 -21.70 0.73
N ARG A 411 -5.81 -21.21 0.92
CA ARG A 411 -4.82 -21.72 1.85
C ARG A 411 -4.22 -20.56 2.63
N TYR A 412 -4.27 -20.67 3.96
CA TYR A 412 -3.80 -19.64 4.88
C TYR A 412 -2.47 -20.04 5.54
N PRO A 413 -1.65 -19.07 5.98
CA PRO A 413 -0.32 -19.36 6.54
C PRO A 413 -0.32 -20.21 7.82
N ASN A 414 -1.40 -20.18 8.61
CA ASN A 414 -1.58 -21.01 9.80
C ASN A 414 -1.99 -22.47 9.47
N GLY A 415 -2.12 -22.83 8.18
CA GLY A 415 -2.51 -24.15 7.72
C GLY A 415 -4.03 -24.35 7.54
N GLU A 416 -4.84 -23.32 7.81
CA GLU A 416 -6.27 -23.34 7.53
C GLU A 416 -6.54 -23.36 6.01
N GLU A 417 -7.61 -24.07 5.61
CA GLU A 417 -7.92 -24.34 4.21
C GLU A 417 -9.43 -24.30 3.97
N HIS A 418 -9.84 -23.52 2.99
CA HIS A 418 -11.25 -23.31 2.68
C HIS A 418 -11.52 -23.61 1.21
N ILE A 419 -12.69 -24.18 0.92
CA ILE A 419 -13.16 -24.37 -0.46
C ILE A 419 -14.57 -23.82 -0.58
N TYR A 420 -14.81 -23.07 -1.65
CA TYR A 420 -16.11 -22.50 -2.00
C TYR A 420 -16.51 -22.93 -3.40
N ASP A 421 -17.81 -23.14 -3.61
CA ASP A 421 -18.40 -23.48 -4.90
C ASP A 421 -19.06 -22.26 -5.52
N LEU A 422 -18.34 -21.53 -6.38
CA LEU A 422 -18.82 -20.27 -6.94
C LEU A 422 -20.05 -20.41 -7.84
N VAL A 423 -20.41 -21.63 -8.26
CA VAL A 423 -21.62 -21.86 -9.05
C VAL A 423 -22.85 -21.99 -8.16
N ALA A 424 -22.73 -22.72 -7.04
CA ALA A 424 -23.82 -22.92 -6.10
C ALA A 424 -23.94 -21.79 -5.07
N ASP A 425 -22.81 -21.16 -4.74
CA ASP A 425 -22.65 -20.12 -3.72
C ASP A 425 -21.69 -19.02 -4.23
N PRO A 426 -22.16 -18.15 -5.15
CA PRO A 426 -21.33 -17.09 -5.75
C PRO A 426 -20.81 -16.06 -4.75
N GLY A 427 -21.35 -16.02 -3.54
CA GLY A 427 -20.90 -15.11 -2.48
C GLY A 427 -19.94 -15.74 -1.48
N GLU A 428 -19.45 -16.96 -1.74
CA GLU A 428 -18.42 -17.62 -0.92
C GLU A 428 -18.80 -17.72 0.57
N THR A 429 -20.08 -17.98 0.86
CA THR A 429 -20.65 -17.97 2.21
C THR A 429 -20.50 -19.30 2.95
N THR A 430 -20.29 -20.40 2.24
CA THR A 430 -20.22 -21.75 2.84
C THR A 430 -18.90 -22.43 2.51
N ASN A 431 -18.07 -22.64 3.53
CA ASN A 431 -16.86 -23.46 3.39
C ASN A 431 -17.24 -24.96 3.30
N ILE A 432 -16.94 -25.58 2.17
CA ILE A 432 -17.23 -26.99 1.86
C ILE A 432 -15.96 -27.86 1.81
N VAL A 433 -14.87 -27.44 2.46
CA VAL A 433 -13.57 -28.13 2.42
C VAL A 433 -13.66 -29.62 2.78
N ALA A 434 -14.59 -30.01 3.64
CA ALA A 434 -14.78 -31.41 4.06
C ALA A 434 -15.34 -32.32 2.95
N ASP A 435 -16.06 -31.77 1.97
CA ASP A 435 -16.78 -32.52 0.94
C ASP A 435 -16.21 -32.31 -0.48
N ALA A 436 -15.33 -31.33 -0.65
CA ALA A 436 -14.74 -30.93 -1.92
C ALA A 436 -13.43 -31.69 -2.26
N PRO A 437 -12.99 -31.70 -3.53
CA PRO A 437 -11.77 -32.42 -3.95
C PRO A 437 -10.48 -31.69 -3.54
N LEU A 438 -10.22 -31.60 -2.23
CA LEU A 438 -9.12 -30.82 -1.64
C LEU A 438 -7.75 -31.16 -2.21
N ASP A 439 -7.38 -32.43 -2.31
CA ASP A 439 -6.04 -32.83 -2.78
C ASP A 439 -5.79 -32.42 -4.25
N ALA A 440 -6.82 -32.47 -5.09
CA ALA A 440 -6.72 -32.03 -6.47
C ALA A 440 -6.56 -30.51 -6.55
N LEU A 441 -7.32 -29.75 -5.74
CA LEU A 441 -7.23 -28.29 -5.69
C LEU A 441 -5.90 -27.81 -5.09
N ARG A 442 -5.36 -28.51 -4.09
CA ARG A 442 -4.00 -28.30 -3.58
C ARG A 442 -2.95 -28.48 -4.67
N ALA A 443 -3.05 -29.56 -5.45
CA ALA A 443 -2.13 -29.80 -6.57
C ALA A 443 -2.23 -28.67 -7.62
N THR A 444 -3.45 -28.25 -7.98
CA THR A 444 -3.67 -27.09 -8.87
C THR A 444 -3.00 -25.83 -8.32
N MET A 445 -3.12 -25.54 -7.02
CA MET A 445 -2.47 -24.39 -6.40
C MET A 445 -0.94 -24.48 -6.46
N VAL A 446 -0.36 -25.64 -6.15
CA VAL A 446 1.10 -25.86 -6.18
C VAL A 446 1.65 -25.64 -7.58
N ASP A 447 1.03 -26.23 -8.60
CA ASP A 447 1.50 -26.13 -9.99
C ASP A 447 1.41 -24.69 -10.51
N ASN A 448 0.34 -23.98 -10.18
CA ASN A 448 0.11 -22.61 -10.68
C ASN A 448 0.87 -21.53 -9.87
N ALA A 449 1.11 -21.74 -8.58
CA ALA A 449 2.00 -20.89 -7.79
C ALA A 449 3.44 -20.98 -8.33
N LEU A 450 3.88 -22.18 -8.68
CA LEU A 450 5.20 -22.40 -9.27
C LEU A 450 5.34 -21.70 -10.63
N GLU A 451 4.27 -21.66 -11.43
CA GLU A 451 4.26 -20.83 -12.65
C GLU A 451 4.54 -19.37 -12.31
N LEU A 452 3.89 -18.80 -11.29
CA LEU A 452 4.16 -17.42 -10.85
C LEU A 452 5.55 -17.25 -10.20
N GLY A 453 6.34 -18.32 -10.06
CA GLY A 453 7.64 -18.27 -9.43
C GLY A 453 7.56 -18.25 -7.90
N LEU A 454 6.55 -18.90 -7.33
CA LEU A 454 6.44 -19.20 -5.90
C LEU A 454 6.49 -20.72 -5.71
N ASP A 455 7.55 -21.25 -5.11
CA ASP A 455 7.70 -22.68 -4.86
C ASP A 455 6.96 -23.11 -3.58
N LEU A 456 5.97 -23.99 -3.74
CA LEU A 456 5.17 -24.57 -2.66
C LEU A 456 5.46 -26.07 -2.42
N ARG A 457 6.42 -26.66 -3.14
CA ARG A 457 6.59 -28.13 -3.19
C ARG A 457 7.39 -28.72 -2.03
N GLY A 458 8.11 -27.87 -1.28
CA GLY A 458 8.85 -28.31 -0.11
C GLY A 458 10.17 -29.03 -0.39
N PHE A 459 10.81 -28.78 -1.53
CA PHE A 459 12.15 -29.31 -1.80
C PHE A 459 13.24 -28.47 -1.12
N GLU A 460 14.37 -29.11 -0.78
CA GLU A 460 15.54 -28.43 -0.19
C GLU A 460 16.09 -27.26 -1.04
N ASN A 461 15.79 -27.24 -2.34
CA ASN A 461 16.16 -26.14 -3.23
C ASN A 461 14.96 -25.79 -4.12
N PRO A 462 14.71 -24.49 -4.39
CA PRO A 462 13.65 -24.08 -5.30
C PRO A 462 13.95 -24.52 -6.74
N GLN A 463 12.92 -24.55 -7.59
CA GLN A 463 13.14 -24.74 -9.02
C GLN A 463 14.13 -23.70 -9.57
N ARG A 464 15.03 -24.12 -10.47
CA ARG A 464 15.93 -23.19 -11.15
C ARG A 464 15.15 -22.01 -11.77
N GLY A 465 15.52 -20.80 -11.37
CA GLY A 465 14.90 -19.55 -11.84
C GLY A 465 13.66 -19.12 -11.05
N VAL A 466 13.36 -19.80 -9.95
CA VAL A 466 12.42 -19.41 -8.89
C VAL A 466 13.24 -19.03 -7.67
N ASN A 467 12.98 -17.86 -7.10
CA ASN A 467 13.67 -17.36 -5.91
C ASN A 467 12.70 -17.14 -4.73
N ALA A 468 11.38 -17.30 -4.93
CA ALA A 468 10.42 -17.21 -3.83
C ALA A 468 9.96 -18.60 -3.38
N MET A 469 9.98 -18.86 -2.08
CA MET A 469 9.56 -20.11 -1.45
C MET A 469 8.57 -19.83 -0.33
N MET A 470 7.52 -20.65 -0.20
CA MET A 470 6.55 -20.47 0.89
C MET A 470 6.31 -21.75 1.68
N ALA A 471 6.54 -21.68 2.99
CA ALA A 471 6.33 -22.78 3.92
C ALA A 471 4.96 -22.71 4.59
N LEU A 472 3.99 -23.44 4.04
CA LEU A 472 2.61 -23.49 4.55
C LEU A 472 2.27 -24.74 5.39
N ASP A 473 3.08 -25.80 5.33
CA ASP A 473 2.84 -27.08 6.03
C ASP A 473 4.07 -27.60 6.79
N GLY A 474 5.12 -26.77 6.91
CA GLY A 474 6.35 -27.11 7.60
C GLY A 474 7.16 -28.24 6.97
N SER A 475 6.80 -28.70 5.76
CA SER A 475 7.51 -29.71 4.97
C SER A 475 8.71 -29.14 4.21
N VAL A 476 8.78 -27.80 4.07
CA VAL A 476 9.81 -27.12 3.30
C VAL A 476 11.08 -26.97 4.14
N VAL A 477 12.19 -27.53 3.65
CA VAL A 477 13.53 -27.05 4.02
C VAL A 477 13.77 -25.81 3.17
N LEU A 478 13.77 -24.64 3.81
CA LEU A 478 14.01 -23.36 3.16
C LEU A 478 15.52 -23.12 3.14
N ALA A 479 16.19 -23.47 2.05
CA ALA A 479 17.63 -23.23 1.88
C ALA A 479 17.91 -22.65 0.48
N GLY A 480 18.72 -21.60 0.43
CA GLY A 480 18.83 -20.73 -0.73
C GLY A 480 20.20 -20.71 -1.39
N GLY A 481 21.24 -21.07 -0.65
CA GLY A 481 22.60 -21.15 -1.16
C GLY A 481 23.17 -19.75 -1.37
N ASN A 482 23.53 -19.39 -2.60
CA ASN A 482 24.23 -18.12 -2.95
C ASN A 482 23.38 -17.18 -3.84
N ALA A 483 22.05 -17.25 -3.78
CA ALA A 483 21.15 -16.42 -4.60
C ALA A 483 20.31 -15.51 -3.71
N ASP A 484 19.84 -14.38 -4.23
CA ASP A 484 18.90 -13.51 -3.51
C ASP A 484 17.51 -14.16 -3.48
N ASN A 485 17.12 -14.75 -2.34
CA ASN A 485 15.88 -15.48 -2.16
C ASN A 485 14.83 -14.70 -1.34
N ASP A 486 13.57 -14.98 -1.65
CA ASP A 486 12.38 -14.48 -0.98
C ASP A 486 11.68 -15.62 -0.21
N TYR A 487 11.88 -15.66 1.10
CA TYR A 487 11.26 -16.64 1.99
C TYR A 487 9.93 -16.16 2.53
N TRP A 488 8.88 -16.93 2.36
CA TRP A 488 7.58 -16.69 2.96
C TRP A 488 7.33 -17.74 4.03
N ALA A 489 7.28 -17.34 5.29
CA ALA A 489 7.15 -18.30 6.38
C ALA A 489 6.29 -17.80 7.53
N TYR A 490 5.59 -18.75 8.15
CA TYR A 490 4.74 -18.56 9.32
C TYR A 490 5.36 -19.23 10.55
N GLY A 491 5.43 -18.48 11.66
CA GLY A 491 5.91 -18.94 12.96
C GLY A 491 7.24 -19.71 12.87
N ALA A 492 7.27 -20.88 13.50
CA ALA A 492 8.46 -21.73 13.58
C ALA A 492 8.98 -22.24 12.22
N ASN A 493 8.24 -22.09 11.12
CA ASN A 493 8.79 -22.41 9.80
C ASN A 493 9.83 -21.38 9.34
N ALA A 494 9.77 -20.14 9.83
CA ALA A 494 10.76 -19.12 9.49
C ALA A 494 12.14 -19.47 10.08
N GLU A 495 12.18 -20.06 11.28
CA GLU A 495 13.42 -20.45 11.95
C GLU A 495 14.09 -21.69 11.35
N LYS A 496 13.43 -22.35 10.38
CA LYS A 496 14.00 -23.47 9.63
C LYS A 496 14.83 -23.02 8.42
N ILE A 497 14.83 -21.72 8.10
CA ILE A 497 15.61 -21.19 6.99
C ILE A 497 17.09 -21.36 7.29
N THR A 498 17.84 -21.86 6.32
CA THR A 498 19.29 -22.03 6.41
C THR A 498 19.96 -21.32 5.24
N GLU A 499 20.81 -20.35 5.52
CA GLU A 499 21.62 -19.63 4.53
C GLU A 499 23.12 -19.69 4.86
N ASP A 500 23.92 -19.46 3.83
CA ASP A 500 25.37 -19.34 3.93
C ASP A 500 25.78 -17.87 4.16
N GLU A 501 26.96 -17.63 4.74
CA GLU A 501 27.47 -16.27 5.03
C GLU A 501 27.64 -15.39 3.77
N ASP A 502 27.93 -16.02 2.62
CA ASP A 502 28.03 -15.36 1.30
C ASP A 502 26.75 -15.62 0.47
N GLY A 503 25.60 -15.77 1.13
CA GLY A 503 24.36 -16.31 0.56
C GLY A 503 23.62 -15.40 -0.41
N GLY A 504 23.87 -14.09 -0.36
CA GLY A 504 23.18 -13.10 -1.18
C GLY A 504 22.59 -12.01 -0.30
N ASN A 505 21.55 -11.35 -0.81
CA ASN A 505 20.71 -10.45 -0.03
C ASN A 505 19.31 -11.04 0.06
N ASP A 506 19.05 -11.76 1.15
CA ASP A 506 17.86 -12.57 1.34
C ASP A 506 16.76 -11.80 2.08
N THR A 507 15.51 -12.14 1.76
CA THR A 507 14.32 -11.49 2.33
C THR A 507 13.37 -12.51 2.94
N LEU A 508 13.12 -12.38 4.24
CA LEU A 508 12.04 -13.07 4.93
C LEU A 508 10.75 -12.22 4.94
N TRP A 509 9.79 -12.63 4.13
CA TRP A 509 8.38 -12.26 4.21
C TRP A 509 7.69 -13.01 5.35
N TYR A 510 7.76 -12.46 6.55
CA TYR A 510 7.20 -13.08 7.75
C TYR A 510 5.68 -12.90 7.81
N MET A 511 4.94 -14.01 7.83
CA MET A 511 3.48 -14.05 7.80
C MET A 511 2.86 -14.09 9.20
N ALA A 512 3.54 -13.53 10.21
CA ALA A 512 3.30 -13.75 11.64
C ALA A 512 3.51 -15.21 12.06
N GLY A 513 3.16 -15.52 13.30
CA GLY A 513 3.16 -16.86 13.87
C GLY A 513 1.96 -17.01 14.81
N PRO A 514 1.89 -18.11 15.58
CA PRO A 514 0.87 -18.29 16.61
C PRO A 514 0.83 -17.13 17.61
N ASP A 515 -0.20 -17.06 18.45
CA ASP A 515 -0.28 -16.04 19.49
C ASP A 515 0.94 -16.10 20.42
N ASP A 516 1.47 -14.92 20.76
CA ASP A 516 2.67 -14.73 21.59
C ASP A 516 3.97 -15.34 21.02
N TYR A 517 3.99 -15.74 19.74
CA TYR A 517 5.20 -16.25 19.10
C TYR A 517 6.24 -15.14 18.91
N VAL A 518 7.47 -15.41 19.35
CA VAL A 518 8.64 -14.55 19.12
C VAL A 518 9.45 -15.16 17.99
N LEU A 519 9.60 -14.43 16.88
CA LEU A 519 10.47 -14.86 15.79
C LEU A 519 11.92 -14.62 16.19
N HIS A 520 12.72 -15.67 16.23
CA HIS A 520 14.17 -15.56 16.24
C HIS A 520 14.69 -15.63 14.81
N MET A 521 15.24 -14.52 14.31
CA MET A 521 15.73 -14.44 12.93
C MET A 521 16.85 -15.48 12.71
N PRO A 522 16.78 -16.24 11.61
CA PRO A 522 17.90 -17.05 11.14
C PRO A 522 19.13 -16.17 10.85
N ALA A 523 20.32 -16.77 10.95
CA ALA A 523 21.55 -16.12 10.52
C ALA A 523 21.50 -15.86 8.99
N TYR A 524 22.17 -14.78 8.58
CA TYR A 524 22.37 -14.42 7.16
C TYR A 524 21.07 -14.16 6.38
N ILE A 525 20.04 -13.68 7.08
CA ILE A 525 18.85 -13.06 6.46
C ILE A 525 18.88 -11.56 6.75
N GLU A 526 19.21 -10.76 5.74
CA GLU A 526 19.43 -9.32 5.91
C GLU A 526 18.13 -8.54 5.94
N ASN A 527 17.07 -9.04 5.30
CA ASN A 527 15.81 -8.30 5.17
C ASN A 527 14.67 -9.08 5.79
N ILE A 528 13.85 -8.39 6.59
CA ILE A 528 12.56 -8.91 7.04
C ILE A 528 11.45 -7.93 6.67
N ARG A 529 10.36 -8.50 6.18
CA ARG A 529 9.14 -7.81 5.79
C ARG A 529 7.94 -8.47 6.45
N ILE A 530 7.16 -7.72 7.22
CA ILE A 530 5.89 -8.25 7.75
C ILE A 530 4.89 -8.33 6.60
N ALA A 531 4.68 -9.55 6.13
CA ALA A 531 3.84 -9.86 4.99
C ALA A 531 2.42 -10.21 5.41
N THR A 532 1.90 -9.61 6.49
CA THR A 532 0.57 -9.88 7.02
C THR A 532 -0.09 -8.60 7.54
N VAL A 533 -1.41 -8.61 7.64
CA VAL A 533 -2.20 -7.60 8.37
C VAL A 533 -2.80 -8.16 9.66
N VAL A 534 -2.46 -9.40 10.02
CA VAL A 534 -2.89 -10.03 11.26
C VAL A 534 -2.23 -9.32 12.44
N SER A 535 -2.95 -8.33 12.95
CA SER A 535 -2.63 -7.62 14.19
C SER A 535 -3.62 -7.96 15.30
N ARG A 536 -4.24 -9.15 15.20
CA ARG A 536 -5.19 -9.71 16.17
C ARG A 536 -4.75 -11.10 16.56
N LYS A 537 -5.15 -11.53 17.76
CA LYS A 537 -4.88 -12.90 18.22
C LYS A 537 -5.70 -13.90 17.42
N GLU A 538 -5.07 -15.00 17.02
CA GLU A 538 -5.73 -16.07 16.25
C GLU A 538 -6.80 -16.77 17.09
N GLN A 539 -6.57 -16.89 18.40
CA GLN A 539 -7.53 -17.50 19.32
C GLN A 539 -8.65 -16.53 19.75
N ASN A 540 -8.44 -15.21 19.58
CA ASN A 540 -9.43 -14.18 19.93
C ASN A 540 -9.25 -12.91 19.08
N ALA A 541 -9.98 -12.83 17.97
CA ALA A 541 -9.89 -11.72 17.02
C ALA A 541 -10.26 -10.34 17.61
N SER A 542 -10.89 -10.28 18.79
CA SER A 542 -11.18 -9.01 19.48
C SER A 542 -9.96 -8.39 20.15
N GLU A 543 -8.93 -9.18 20.46
CA GLU A 543 -7.69 -8.73 21.10
C GLU A 543 -6.63 -8.38 20.05
N GLY A 544 -5.95 -7.25 20.26
CA GLY A 544 -4.78 -6.89 19.47
C GLY A 544 -3.63 -7.88 19.69
N LYS A 545 -2.81 -8.05 18.66
CA LYS A 545 -1.57 -8.82 18.67
C LYS A 545 -0.44 -7.94 18.16
N GLU A 546 0.64 -7.92 18.92
CA GLU A 546 1.92 -7.35 18.52
C GLU A 546 2.78 -8.48 17.93
N ILE A 547 3.49 -8.20 16.83
CA ILE A 547 4.47 -9.14 16.29
C ILE A 547 5.82 -8.86 16.95
N THR A 548 6.40 -9.88 17.59
CA THR A 548 7.70 -9.77 18.25
C THR A 548 8.79 -10.47 17.44
N ILE A 549 9.90 -9.77 17.22
CA ILE A 549 11.06 -10.24 16.44
C ILE A 549 12.34 -9.97 17.22
N VAL A 550 13.25 -10.94 17.18
CA VAL A 550 14.62 -10.81 17.67
C VAL A 550 15.56 -11.11 16.52
N ALA A 551 16.37 -10.14 16.12
CA ALA A 551 17.38 -10.28 15.08
C ALA A 551 18.42 -11.35 15.46
N HIS A 552 19.06 -11.93 14.45
CA HIS A 552 20.22 -12.75 14.70
C HIS A 552 21.35 -11.85 15.22
N PRO A 553 22.11 -12.24 16.26
CA PRO A 553 23.02 -11.30 16.91
C PRO A 553 24.18 -10.81 16.04
N ASP A 554 24.53 -11.54 14.98
CA ASP A 554 25.66 -11.23 14.08
C ASP A 554 25.21 -10.85 12.66
N THR A 555 23.90 -10.72 12.41
CA THR A 555 23.38 -10.38 11.09
C THR A 555 22.60 -9.07 11.19
N PRO A 556 23.18 -7.96 10.70
CA PRO A 556 22.46 -6.69 10.62
C PRO A 556 21.17 -6.83 9.82
N MET A 557 20.11 -6.21 10.31
CA MET A 557 18.75 -6.43 9.85
C MET A 557 18.12 -5.16 9.26
N ASN A 558 17.50 -5.29 8.10
CA ASN A 558 16.61 -4.31 7.48
C ASN A 558 15.14 -4.73 7.68
N PHE A 559 14.51 -4.16 8.70
CA PHE A 559 13.14 -4.40 9.07
C PHE A 559 12.17 -3.35 8.49
N GLU A 560 11.09 -3.82 7.87
CA GLU A 560 9.93 -3.00 7.49
C GLU A 560 8.63 -3.78 7.71
N THR A 561 7.60 -3.11 8.21
CA THR A 561 6.30 -3.74 8.49
C THR A 561 5.19 -3.27 7.53
N SER A 562 4.11 -4.05 7.44
CA SER A 562 2.90 -3.67 6.72
C SER A 562 2.22 -2.47 7.40
N GLU A 563 1.25 -1.86 6.71
CA GLU A 563 0.71 -0.57 7.14
C GLU A 563 0.06 -0.55 8.54
N ARG A 564 -0.37 -1.68 9.12
CA ARG A 564 -1.28 -1.72 10.29
C ARG A 564 -0.84 -2.59 11.46
N VAL A 565 0.32 -3.22 11.38
CA VAL A 565 0.74 -4.19 12.39
C VAL A 565 1.65 -3.51 13.42
N ALA A 566 1.27 -3.60 14.69
CA ALA A 566 2.11 -3.18 15.80
C ALA A 566 3.24 -4.21 15.99
N VAL A 567 4.44 -3.72 16.27
CA VAL A 567 5.65 -4.53 16.24
C VAL A 567 6.57 -4.21 17.41
N ASN A 568 7.25 -5.24 17.90
CA ASN A 568 8.31 -5.16 18.89
C ASN A 568 9.54 -5.88 18.35
N VAL A 569 10.57 -5.11 18.02
CA VAL A 569 11.73 -5.60 17.28
C VAL A 569 13.00 -5.32 18.08
N GLN A 570 13.76 -6.38 18.33
CA GLN A 570 15.09 -6.32 18.89
C GLN A 570 16.12 -6.53 17.79
N GLY A 571 17.05 -5.58 17.68
CA GLY A 571 18.16 -5.56 16.73
C GLY A 571 19.33 -6.46 17.12
N SER A 572 20.32 -6.45 16.24
CA SER A 572 21.54 -7.24 16.26
C SER A 572 22.64 -6.52 17.05
N ARG A 573 23.91 -6.89 16.79
CA ARG A 573 25.08 -6.15 17.28
C ARG A 573 25.72 -5.27 16.19
N GLY A 574 25.14 -5.23 15.00
CA GLY A 574 25.58 -4.37 13.92
C GLY A 574 24.50 -3.34 13.55
N ALA A 575 24.82 -2.48 12.60
CA ALA A 575 23.95 -1.39 12.17
C ALA A 575 22.64 -1.89 11.52
N ASP A 576 21.53 -1.76 12.23
CA ASP A 576 20.20 -2.16 11.80
C ASP A 576 19.38 -0.99 11.25
N VAL A 577 18.41 -1.31 10.40
CA VAL A 577 17.41 -0.35 9.91
C VAL A 577 16.03 -0.88 10.27
N MET A 578 15.26 -0.13 11.06
CA MET A 578 13.92 -0.53 11.48
C MET A 578 12.89 0.55 11.13
N ILE A 579 11.94 0.19 10.27
CA ILE A 579 10.89 1.09 9.79
C ILE A 579 9.53 0.59 10.27
N GLY A 580 8.87 1.40 11.12
CA GLY A 580 7.58 1.10 11.72
C GLY A 580 6.40 1.26 10.77
N ALA A 581 5.22 0.86 11.25
CA ALA A 581 3.97 0.87 10.48
C ALA A 581 3.44 2.30 10.26
N LYS A 582 2.66 2.47 9.20
CA LYS A 582 1.96 3.72 8.87
C LYS A 582 0.76 4.01 9.77
N TYR A 583 0.17 2.96 10.34
CA TYR A 583 -1.06 2.99 11.12
C TYR A 583 -0.98 2.11 12.37
N ALA A 584 0.20 1.99 12.97
CA ALA A 584 0.38 1.38 14.30
C ALA A 584 1.65 1.93 14.98
N GLY A 585 1.71 1.76 16.30
CA GLY A 585 2.91 2.02 17.09
C GLY A 585 4.00 0.96 16.86
N ALA A 586 5.21 1.25 17.30
CA ALA A 586 6.35 0.34 17.20
C ALA A 586 7.27 0.47 18.41
N THR A 587 7.78 -0.66 18.90
CA THR A 587 8.83 -0.74 19.90
C THR A 587 10.08 -1.27 19.22
N PHE A 588 11.15 -0.49 19.19
CA PHE A 588 12.42 -0.88 18.55
C PHE A 588 13.57 -0.75 19.54
N PHE A 589 14.44 -1.76 19.56
CA PHE A 589 15.71 -1.76 20.26
C PHE A 589 16.81 -1.95 19.23
N GLY A 590 17.61 -0.94 18.91
CA GLY A 590 18.72 -1.01 17.96
C GLY A 590 19.79 -1.99 18.41
N GLY A 591 20.26 -1.83 19.65
CA GLY A 591 21.19 -2.75 20.27
C GLY A 591 22.59 -2.16 20.26
N ALA A 592 23.51 -2.74 19.49
CA ALA A 592 24.82 -2.16 19.26
C ALA A 592 25.01 -1.95 17.77
N GLY A 593 25.80 -0.95 17.37
CA GLY A 593 25.91 -0.54 15.98
C GLY A 593 25.34 0.86 15.79
N ASP A 594 25.51 1.44 14.60
CA ASP A 594 24.94 2.74 14.27
C ASP A 594 23.57 2.49 13.62
N ASP A 595 22.48 2.55 14.39
CA ASP A 595 21.15 2.09 14.00
C ASP A 595 20.25 3.21 13.45
N LEU A 596 19.29 2.83 12.60
CA LEU A 596 18.28 3.75 12.06
C LEU A 596 16.86 3.30 12.42
N LEU A 597 16.20 4.04 13.31
CA LEU A 597 14.87 3.74 13.82
C LEU A 597 13.86 4.79 13.33
N ILE A 598 12.86 4.39 12.54
CA ILE A 598 11.91 5.32 11.90
C ILE A 598 10.46 4.97 12.21
N ALA A 599 9.73 5.91 12.80
CA ALA A 599 8.29 5.89 12.88
C ALA A 599 7.68 6.41 11.57
N LYS A 600 6.80 5.63 10.94
CA LYS A 600 6.05 6.06 9.75
C LYS A 600 4.65 6.57 10.06
N SER A 601 4.11 6.29 11.25
CA SER A 601 2.77 6.73 11.58
C SER A 601 2.72 8.22 11.86
N GLY A 602 1.89 8.93 11.08
CA GLY A 602 1.55 10.33 11.34
C GLY A 602 0.34 10.51 12.27
N ARG A 603 -0.19 9.43 12.87
CA ARG A 603 -1.38 9.53 13.73
C ARG A 603 -0.95 9.75 15.17
N GLY A 604 -1.32 10.88 15.76
CA GLY A 604 -0.91 11.21 17.14
C GLY A 604 -1.45 10.34 18.28
N LYS A 605 -2.23 9.30 17.97
CA LYS A 605 -2.63 8.27 18.93
C LYS A 605 -1.66 7.09 18.98
N ASP A 606 -0.86 6.91 17.94
CA ASP A 606 0.12 5.84 17.87
C ASP A 606 1.34 6.30 18.68
N VAL A 607 1.93 5.37 19.42
CA VAL A 607 3.06 5.64 20.32
C VAL A 607 4.23 4.76 19.91
N HIS A 608 5.40 5.35 19.87
CA HIS A 608 6.65 4.70 19.52
C HIS A 608 7.61 4.67 20.71
N MET A 609 8.27 3.54 20.91
CA MET A 609 9.29 3.34 21.94
C MET A 609 10.58 2.89 21.27
N PHE A 610 11.48 3.84 20.99
CA PHE A 610 12.72 3.59 20.29
C PHE A 610 13.91 3.76 21.23
N TYR A 611 14.76 2.75 21.25
CA TYR A 611 15.98 2.69 22.04
C TYR A 611 17.12 2.39 21.06
N GLY A 612 18.02 3.34 20.80
CA GLY A 612 19.17 3.17 19.92
C GLY A 612 20.13 2.16 20.51
N GLY A 613 20.74 2.49 21.65
CA GLY A 613 21.57 1.57 22.42
C GLY A 613 23.02 2.03 22.44
N ALA A 614 23.92 1.32 21.75
CA ALA A 614 25.33 1.68 21.72
C ALA A 614 25.82 1.88 20.28
N GLY A 615 26.32 3.07 19.97
CA GLY A 615 26.70 3.47 18.62
C GLY A 615 26.10 4.84 18.32
N ASN A 616 26.31 5.37 17.11
CA ASN A 616 25.76 6.66 16.73
C ASN A 616 24.42 6.44 16.02
N ASP A 617 23.34 6.49 16.80
CA ASP A 617 22.03 6.09 16.36
C ASP A 617 21.23 7.25 15.77
N THR A 618 20.32 6.94 14.86
CA THR A 618 19.40 7.92 14.27
C THR A 618 17.96 7.51 14.53
N LEU A 619 17.25 8.31 15.33
CA LEU A 619 15.87 8.06 15.74
C LEU A 619 14.94 9.13 15.17
N TYR A 620 13.92 8.70 14.43
CA TYR A 620 12.82 9.53 13.95
C TYR A 620 11.50 9.10 14.60
N GLY A 621 11.02 9.87 15.57
CA GLY A 621 9.71 9.74 16.20
C GLY A 621 8.55 10.10 15.27
N GLY A 622 7.34 9.80 15.73
CA GLY A 622 6.08 10.07 15.03
C GLY A 622 5.40 11.32 15.55
N ASN A 623 4.09 11.42 15.35
CA ASN A 623 3.27 12.53 15.86
C ASN A 623 2.67 12.24 17.25
N GLY A 624 3.17 11.17 17.89
CA GLY A 624 2.59 10.52 19.06
C GLY A 624 3.04 11.12 20.38
N ARG A 625 2.93 10.31 21.43
CA ARG A 625 3.61 10.57 22.70
C ARG A 625 4.71 9.54 22.85
N ASP A 626 5.83 9.81 22.21
CA ASP A 626 6.86 8.82 21.98
C ASP A 626 7.89 8.79 23.10
N ILE A 627 8.63 7.70 23.19
CA ILE A 627 9.83 7.57 24.02
C ILE A 627 10.97 7.29 23.06
N LEU A 628 11.93 8.22 22.99
CA LEU A 628 13.11 8.12 22.15
C LEU A 628 14.34 8.20 23.05
N ASP A 629 15.17 7.17 23.04
CA ASP A 629 16.38 7.06 23.83
C ASP A 629 17.54 6.74 22.87
N GLY A 630 18.44 7.69 22.65
CA GLY A 630 19.62 7.51 21.78
C GLY A 630 20.55 6.46 22.36
N GLY A 631 20.91 6.63 23.63
CA GLY A 631 21.76 5.69 24.34
C GLY A 631 23.18 6.22 24.44
N ALA A 632 24.17 5.42 24.10
CA ALA A 632 25.58 5.80 24.18
C ALA A 632 26.18 5.97 22.78
N GLY A 633 26.70 7.16 22.49
CA GLY A 633 27.26 7.53 21.20
C GLY A 633 26.79 8.92 20.79
N ASP A 634 27.21 9.41 19.62
CA ASP A 634 26.82 10.73 19.14
C ASP A 634 25.51 10.60 18.32
N ASP A 635 24.36 10.77 18.97
CA ASP A 635 23.07 10.40 18.39
C ASP A 635 22.35 11.54 17.65
N VAL A 636 21.51 11.18 16.68
CA VAL A 636 20.62 12.09 15.96
C VAL A 636 19.17 11.74 16.29
N ILE A 637 18.51 12.60 17.08
CA ILE A 637 17.13 12.36 17.50
C ILE A 637 16.20 13.42 16.90
N ARG A 638 15.12 12.98 16.27
CA ARG A 638 14.06 13.81 15.70
C ARG A 638 12.73 13.38 16.30
N GLY A 639 12.24 14.13 17.26
CA GLY A 639 11.06 13.78 18.08
C GLY A 639 9.74 13.68 17.33
N GLY A 640 9.59 14.45 16.24
CA GLY A 640 8.32 14.57 15.52
C GLY A 640 7.36 15.53 16.22
N GLU A 641 6.06 15.44 15.91
CA GLU A 641 5.05 16.25 16.62
C GLU A 641 4.58 15.54 17.90
N GLY A 642 3.95 16.29 18.81
CA GLY A 642 3.34 15.72 20.00
C GLY A 642 4.19 15.85 21.25
N ARG A 643 3.80 15.17 22.32
CA ARG A 643 4.43 15.28 23.64
C ARG A 643 5.27 14.05 23.91
N SER A 644 6.54 14.15 23.63
CA SER A 644 7.49 13.03 23.69
C SER A 644 8.39 13.10 24.91
N LYS A 645 9.02 11.97 25.23
CA LYS A 645 10.16 11.89 26.14
C LYS A 645 11.39 11.54 25.31
N ILE A 646 12.39 12.41 25.36
CA ILE A 646 13.60 12.30 24.55
C ILE A 646 14.80 12.24 25.48
N TYR A 647 15.64 11.23 25.30
CA TYR A 647 16.89 11.05 26.01
C TYR A 647 18.00 10.99 24.96
N GLY A 648 18.94 11.94 24.99
CA GLY A 648 20.17 11.88 24.17
C GLY A 648 21.05 10.75 24.70
N GLY A 649 21.53 10.94 25.93
CA GLY A 649 22.35 9.95 26.62
C GLY A 649 23.80 10.40 26.67
N PRO A 650 24.78 9.52 26.95
CA PRO A 650 26.18 9.90 26.91
C PRO A 650 26.72 10.04 25.49
N GLY A 651 27.13 11.25 25.11
CA GLY A 651 27.70 11.53 23.80
C GLY A 651 27.48 12.97 23.34
N ASN A 652 27.70 13.25 22.07
CA ASN A 652 27.45 14.55 21.47
C ASN A 652 26.20 14.50 20.58
N ASP A 653 25.05 14.74 21.18
CA ASP A 653 23.77 14.48 20.52
C ASP A 653 23.22 15.70 19.78
N ASP A 654 22.59 15.45 18.62
CA ASP A 654 21.81 16.44 17.88
C ASP A 654 20.32 16.11 17.99
N ILE A 655 19.64 16.80 18.90
CA ILE A 655 18.23 16.60 19.23
C ILE A 655 17.40 17.72 18.60
N ALA A 656 16.39 17.34 17.82
CA ALA A 656 15.35 18.26 17.40
C ALA A 656 13.97 17.70 17.68
N ASP A 657 13.06 18.55 18.14
CA ASP A 657 11.68 18.17 18.43
C ASP A 657 10.67 19.14 17.78
N GLY A 658 9.50 18.62 17.47
CA GLY A 658 8.41 19.39 16.89
C GLY A 658 7.55 20.10 17.94
N PRO A 659 6.36 20.58 17.55
CA PRO A 659 5.43 21.21 18.46
C PRO A 659 4.73 20.18 19.37
N GLY A 660 4.46 20.53 20.63
CA GLY A 660 3.58 19.74 21.51
C GLY A 660 3.92 19.77 23.01
N GLY A 661 5.13 20.23 23.34
CA GLY A 661 5.64 20.31 24.71
C GLY A 661 6.17 18.96 25.19
N SER A 662 7.49 18.79 25.15
CA SER A 662 8.17 17.52 25.42
C SER A 662 9.06 17.56 26.66
N GLU A 663 9.45 16.38 27.12
CA GLU A 663 10.46 16.20 28.15
C GLU A 663 11.78 15.79 27.48
N ILE A 664 12.80 16.65 27.50
CA ILE A 664 14.07 16.42 26.79
C ILE A 664 15.21 16.34 27.79
N HIS A 665 15.94 15.23 27.80
CA HIS A 665 17.13 14.99 28.61
C HIS A 665 18.33 14.94 27.68
N THR A 666 19.25 15.90 27.83
CA THR A 666 20.43 15.97 26.93
C THR A 666 21.48 14.92 27.25
N GLY A 667 21.53 14.41 28.48
CA GLY A 667 22.65 13.61 28.96
C GLY A 667 23.98 14.39 29.00
N PRO A 668 25.10 13.73 29.34
CA PRO A 668 26.41 14.36 29.38
C PRO A 668 27.07 14.43 28.00
N GLY A 669 27.74 15.55 27.71
CA GLY A 669 28.59 15.69 26.51
C GLY A 669 28.36 17.00 25.78
N ARG A 670 28.58 17.05 24.46
CA ARG A 670 28.36 18.27 23.66
C ARG A 670 27.08 18.16 22.83
N ASN A 671 25.98 18.62 23.39
CA ASN A 671 24.67 18.43 22.77
C ASN A 671 24.13 19.70 22.12
N ILE A 672 23.32 19.51 21.08
CA ILE A 672 22.53 20.55 20.45
C ILE A 672 21.05 20.17 20.58
N VAL A 673 20.23 21.10 21.06
CA VAL A 673 18.78 20.91 21.18
C VAL A 673 18.05 22.01 20.42
N ARG A 674 17.12 21.64 19.54
CA ARG A 674 16.23 22.57 18.84
C ARG A 674 14.77 22.14 19.00
N SER A 675 13.93 22.95 19.64
CA SER A 675 12.48 22.66 19.71
C SER A 675 11.68 23.63 18.83
N ALA A 676 10.60 23.15 18.20
CA ALA A 676 9.73 23.96 17.35
C ALA A 676 8.57 24.62 18.12
N GLY A 677 8.35 24.25 19.39
CA GLY A 677 7.45 24.94 20.33
C GLY A 677 6.64 24.01 21.25
N GLY A 678 5.86 24.60 22.15
CA GLY A 678 5.14 23.92 23.22
C GLY A 678 5.73 24.17 24.60
N ASP A 679 5.06 23.66 25.63
CA ASP A 679 5.53 23.82 27.01
C ASP A 679 6.54 22.70 27.34
N ASP A 680 7.81 22.92 26.97
CA ASP A 680 8.90 21.96 27.11
C ASP A 680 9.51 21.93 28.53
N HIS A 681 9.94 20.75 28.97
CA HIS A 681 10.83 20.56 30.10
C HIS A 681 12.17 20.02 29.62
N ILE A 682 13.24 20.81 29.73
CA ILE A 682 14.56 20.45 29.23
C ILE A 682 15.52 20.24 30.41
N TYR A 683 15.92 19.00 30.63
CA TYR A 683 16.91 18.55 31.60
C TYR A 683 18.29 18.55 30.94
N VAL A 684 19.14 19.48 31.37
CA VAL A 684 20.44 19.73 30.76
C VAL A 684 21.53 19.09 31.60
N GLY A 685 22.14 18.04 31.06
CA GLY A 685 23.24 17.33 31.69
C GLY A 685 24.57 18.10 31.66
N SER A 686 25.60 17.51 32.26
CA SER A 686 26.96 18.06 32.26
C SER A 686 27.58 18.15 30.85
N GLY A 687 28.69 18.87 30.68
CA GLY A 687 29.32 19.06 29.37
C GLY A 687 29.00 20.41 28.73
N HIS A 688 28.86 20.49 27.40
CA HIS A 688 28.60 21.73 26.67
C HIS A 688 27.33 21.64 25.82
N ASN A 689 26.25 22.28 26.27
CA ASN A 689 24.95 22.19 25.62
C ASN A 689 24.60 23.51 24.93
N THR A 690 24.15 23.45 23.69
CA THR A 690 23.59 24.60 22.95
C THR A 690 22.11 24.34 22.68
N ILE A 691 21.24 25.23 23.18
CA ILE A 691 19.79 25.03 23.16
C ILE A 691 19.11 26.21 22.47
N GLU A 692 18.32 25.89 21.46
CA GLU A 692 17.46 26.81 20.70
C GLU A 692 15.99 26.41 20.94
N PRO A 693 15.37 26.91 22.03
CA PRO A 693 13.98 26.63 22.35
C PRO A 693 13.01 27.35 21.38
N GLY A 694 11.92 26.67 21.03
CA GLY A 694 10.81 27.24 20.27
C GLY A 694 9.83 28.05 21.10
N GLU A 695 8.73 28.50 20.48
CA GLU A 695 7.67 29.25 21.19
C GLU A 695 6.98 28.41 22.27
N GLY A 696 6.67 28.98 23.44
CA GLY A 696 5.98 28.26 24.52
C GLY A 696 6.58 28.54 25.90
N ALA A 697 6.06 27.92 26.94
CA ALA A 697 6.64 28.02 28.28
C ALA A 697 7.65 26.89 28.51
N VAL A 698 8.94 27.19 28.37
CA VAL A 698 10.03 26.22 28.58
C VAL A 698 10.60 26.29 29.99
N VAL A 699 10.75 25.15 30.64
CA VAL A 699 11.43 25.01 31.94
C VAL A 699 12.77 24.29 31.74
N PHE A 700 13.87 24.97 32.08
CA PHE A 700 15.22 24.40 32.03
C PHE A 700 15.64 23.91 33.41
N HIS A 701 15.96 22.63 33.53
CA HIS A 701 16.53 22.01 34.72
C HIS A 701 18.02 21.74 34.46
N VAL A 702 18.92 22.55 35.01
CA VAL A 702 20.36 22.48 34.67
C VAL A 702 21.17 21.78 35.75
N GLU A 703 21.86 20.70 35.37
CA GLU A 703 22.73 19.92 36.25
C GLU A 703 24.09 20.58 36.53
N TYR A 704 24.82 20.04 37.50
CA TYR A 704 26.15 20.48 37.89
C TYR A 704 27.21 20.18 36.82
N GLY A 705 28.15 21.11 36.62
CA GLY A 705 29.44 20.82 35.98
C GLY A 705 29.55 21.05 34.47
N GLY A 706 28.64 21.81 33.85
CA GLY A 706 28.66 22.10 32.42
C GLY A 706 28.59 23.59 32.03
N VAL A 707 28.71 23.83 30.73
CA VAL A 707 28.40 25.10 30.07
C VAL A 707 27.11 24.91 29.27
N THR A 708 26.11 25.74 29.53
CA THR A 708 24.82 25.71 28.82
C THR A 708 24.61 27.04 28.12
N GLU A 709 24.47 27.04 26.80
CA GLU A 709 24.13 28.22 26.01
C GLU A 709 22.67 28.12 25.55
N ILE A 710 21.84 29.09 25.94
CA ILE A 710 20.42 29.17 25.58
C ILE A 710 20.24 30.37 24.64
N ASN A 711 19.81 30.11 23.41
CA ASN A 711 19.67 31.11 22.35
C ASN A 711 18.20 31.46 22.11
N GLY A 712 17.84 32.74 22.23
CA GLY A 712 16.46 33.21 22.01
C GLY A 712 15.59 33.21 23.27
N TRP A 713 16.14 33.71 24.39
CA TRP A 713 15.42 33.81 25.67
C TRP A 713 14.08 34.56 25.56
N SER A 714 13.08 34.07 26.27
CA SER A 714 11.72 34.61 26.34
C SER A 714 11.26 34.82 27.77
N ASP A 715 10.34 35.75 27.99
CA ASP A 715 9.69 36.00 29.28
C ASP A 715 8.88 34.79 29.79
N ALA A 716 8.48 33.89 28.88
CA ALA A 716 7.78 32.65 29.19
C ALA A 716 8.69 31.57 29.79
N TYR A 717 10.02 31.68 29.62
CA TYR A 717 10.95 30.64 30.05
C TYR A 717 11.26 30.72 31.55
N ARG A 718 11.58 29.58 32.14
CA ARG A 718 11.96 29.45 33.55
C ARG A 718 13.23 28.62 33.69
N LEU A 719 14.07 29.01 34.64
CA LEU A 719 15.26 28.26 35.01
C LEU A 719 15.05 27.66 36.40
N ASP A 720 14.94 26.35 36.48
CA ASP A 720 14.83 25.63 37.73
C ASP A 720 16.23 25.24 38.24
N LEU A 721 16.68 25.95 39.27
CA LEU A 721 17.92 25.71 40.00
C LEU A 721 17.63 25.21 41.42
N SER A 722 16.44 24.64 41.68
CA SER A 722 16.06 24.16 43.02
C SER A 722 17.01 23.09 43.58
N ALA A 723 17.68 22.32 42.71
CA ALA A 723 18.72 21.37 43.10
C ALA A 723 20.03 22.03 43.58
N TRP A 724 20.21 23.34 43.34
CA TRP A 724 21.43 24.07 43.67
C TRP A 724 21.38 24.71 45.07
N ARG A 725 22.31 24.30 45.93
CA ARG A 725 22.41 24.79 47.32
C ARG A 725 23.01 26.20 47.47
N THR A 726 23.66 26.71 46.43
CA THR A 726 24.34 28.02 46.44
C THR A 726 23.66 28.95 45.46
N SER A 727 23.49 30.22 45.85
CA SER A 727 22.92 31.23 44.97
C SER A 727 23.80 31.46 43.74
N PRO A 728 23.21 31.59 42.54
CA PRO A 728 23.95 31.93 41.34
C PRO A 728 24.53 33.35 41.41
N GLU A 729 25.72 33.52 40.84
CA GLU A 729 26.24 34.85 40.51
C GLU A 729 25.72 35.26 39.13
N LEU A 730 24.96 36.36 39.07
CA LEU A 730 24.36 36.88 37.84
C LEU A 730 25.20 38.03 37.27
N ARG A 731 25.50 37.98 35.98
CA ARG A 731 26.15 39.07 35.25
C ARG A 731 25.42 39.36 33.93
N ILE A 732 24.77 40.52 33.85
CA ILE A 732 24.15 41.01 32.61
C ILE A 732 25.15 41.84 31.81
N THR A 733 25.21 41.62 30.49
CA THR A 733 25.97 42.44 29.54
C THR A 733 25.02 42.94 28.46
N GLY A 734 24.97 44.25 28.19
CA GLY A 734 24.32 44.80 27.00
C GLY A 734 22.79 44.68 26.90
N ASN A 735 22.10 44.13 27.90
CA ASN A 735 20.67 43.74 27.90
C ASN A 735 20.31 42.63 26.88
N ASP A 736 21.30 42.06 26.20
CA ASP A 736 21.16 40.99 25.20
C ASP A 736 21.89 39.70 25.60
N ARG A 737 22.58 39.71 26.75
CA ARG A 737 23.25 38.54 27.31
C ARG A 737 23.24 38.52 28.83
N ALA A 738 22.97 37.36 29.41
CA ALA A 738 23.22 37.07 30.82
C ALA A 738 24.15 35.87 30.98
N ASP A 739 25.16 35.98 31.84
CA ASP A 739 25.97 34.86 32.29
C ASP A 739 25.60 34.57 33.77
N ILE A 740 25.17 33.36 34.05
CA ILE A 740 24.84 32.84 35.38
C ILE A 740 25.94 31.86 35.77
N ARG A 741 26.66 32.14 36.86
CA ARG A 741 27.73 31.27 37.36
C ARG A 741 27.28 30.54 38.61
N LEU A 742 27.49 29.24 38.60
CA LEU A 742 27.15 28.32 39.68
C LEU A 742 28.36 27.44 39.96
N GLY A 743 29.32 27.97 40.72
CA GLY A 743 30.62 27.33 40.91
C GLY A 743 31.41 27.23 39.61
N VAL A 744 31.62 26.00 39.11
CA VAL A 744 32.30 25.74 37.83
C VAL A 744 31.34 25.68 36.63
N ALA A 745 30.03 25.65 36.87
CA ALA A 745 29.04 25.66 35.81
C ALA A 745 28.73 27.09 35.33
N ILE A 746 28.46 27.23 34.04
CA ILE A 746 28.12 28.51 33.41
C ILE A 746 26.86 28.31 32.56
N ILE A 747 25.81 29.08 32.86
CA ILE A 747 24.64 29.18 31.97
C ILE A 747 24.71 30.53 31.29
N ARG A 748 24.79 30.52 29.97
CA ARG A 748 24.78 31.70 29.12
C ARG A 748 23.44 31.81 28.44
N ILE A 749 22.76 32.91 28.68
CA ILE A 749 21.50 33.27 28.03
C ILE A 749 21.82 34.33 26.99
N ASN A 750 21.54 34.04 25.72
CA ASN A 750 21.64 34.96 24.60
C ASN A 750 20.22 35.40 24.18
N GLY A 751 19.88 36.67 24.39
CA GLY A 751 18.54 37.20 24.17
C GLY A 751 18.24 38.41 25.06
N LEU A 752 17.15 39.12 24.77
CA LEU A 752 16.75 40.28 25.57
C LEU A 752 16.40 39.84 26.99
N VAL A 753 17.16 40.32 27.98
CA VAL A 753 16.96 39.94 29.38
C VAL A 753 17.38 41.06 30.33
N SER A 754 16.59 41.27 31.38
CA SER A 754 16.91 42.18 32.49
C SER A 754 17.14 41.38 33.76
N GLU A 755 17.95 41.91 34.68
CA GLU A 755 18.23 41.25 35.97
C GLU A 755 16.94 41.02 36.79
N ALA A 756 16.04 42.00 36.84
CA ALA A 756 14.78 41.90 37.57
C ALA A 756 13.86 40.82 36.98
N THR A 757 13.75 40.74 35.65
CA THR A 757 12.98 39.69 34.99
C THR A 757 13.60 38.32 35.26
N LEU A 758 14.91 38.18 35.07
CA LEU A 758 15.61 36.91 35.24
C LEU A 758 15.51 36.38 36.68
N GLN A 759 15.60 37.25 37.69
CA GLN A 759 15.41 36.86 39.10
C GLN A 759 14.03 36.25 39.37
N THR A 760 12.97 36.73 38.70
CA THR A 760 11.62 36.15 38.82
C THR A 760 11.44 34.85 38.04
N GLN A 761 12.31 34.59 37.06
CA GLN A 761 12.28 33.39 36.22
C GLN A 761 13.13 32.24 36.79
N ILE A 762 13.99 32.54 37.77
CA ILE A 762 14.83 31.55 38.46
C ILE A 762 14.08 31.01 39.69
N THR A 763 13.94 29.69 39.76
CA THR A 763 13.53 29.00 40.98
C THR A 763 14.79 28.51 41.70
N GLN A 764 14.95 28.85 42.98
CA GLN A 764 16.09 28.43 43.81
C GLN A 764 15.58 27.71 45.07
N GLY A 765 16.31 26.68 45.51
CA GLY A 765 16.00 25.83 46.67
C GLY A 765 16.50 26.36 48.01
#